data_AF-A0A9E2C1Q8-F1
#
_entry.id   AF-A0A9E2C1Q8-F1
#
_cell.length_a   1.000
_cell.length_b   1.000
_cell.length_c   1.000
_cell.angle_alpha   90.00
_cell.angle_beta   90.00
_cell.angle_gamma   90.00
#
_symmetry.space_group_name_H-M   'P 1'
#
loop_
_entity.id
_entity.type
_entity.pdbx_description
1 polymer ?
#
loop_
_entity_poly.entity_id
_entity_poly.type
_entity_poly.pdbx_seq_one_letter_code
_entity_poly.pdbx_strand_id
1 'polypeptide(L)'
;MKYRYLILNAIFVMAILHLSATATPYWTEKDFQAQQADRAISRSIERFTLQPATDDSYALLFEYVQICDFLASMQELNPSNPEYGGMHEGETPELWAIVQTDNTQEAIRVWSTFGQISGDLETYRLNIEAAWEYTMNFPAYDEEGDVSDYYRVHNCGWGLVAETKYREVYADDSHLWYADSCAWYIKNHRLGYSGFGGFYDSLHPLVEGWGAGTLYDYGIEQSDPEAVNHALEVGGDVQTWISADTSRLNDNEAWAMSGGTAMWGVCRSVFVADPAAGQAWLPTVLPAMDTYAGLGEWNNSWNVWYAHAYHAAAAVSNDPTLTGLAYALVDTLLDADTDHDGGIMATSTDPVTADQSWVSCYLDYMGMEAFILDYPDWDAGIIGFIEPSEGTLIVRNWPYDITVLVGNTGLEAFGAFDISATGDFQASSSGYLEFAGADSIHLGEWIPASPGYASIFCTISPGGERDDNDTLRFEADVKGWGGVEGIVTDAFSNEPITATLYFYRDNQPDEPMFTVGTDPLTGLYEIEIVEGNYHVVIEPEIPYTSREVFDVEVIVNENTYLGFELIAAPILLVDDDGGEGYESYYSVPLLASGFDAYRWNTALNGEPESELNLFSAVIWFTGNETTESLTSSEQMILEEYLDAGGNLLLTGQNIAETCDGSDLLSDYLGAALETGNAYQQQVAGIIGDPVTNGMLLSFPGAGGAGNQTSTDAITITGPGIMAMEYFASPNPGAAVRVEDDYKSLFLGFGLEGVAGMIGNSRQEFLDAVLDWFEVPPTGIEEAPSEAIPETFQIVSLYPNPFNPIAQIQFDLPVRSLIELLIYNVLGELVDEVTLGMMNSGRQAITYTFPVSISSGSYFLVLNGEDFSGMVQGTLIK
;
A
#
# COMPACT_ATOMS: atom_id res chain seq x y z
N MET A 1 48.97 69.29 3.16
CA MET A 1 48.96 70.16 1.97
C MET A 1 50.08 69.70 1.04
N LYS A 2 49.87 69.27 -0.20
CA LYS A 2 48.69 69.48 -1.06
C LYS A 2 48.72 68.57 -2.31
N TYR A 3 47.86 67.57 -2.55
CA TYR A 3 46.91 66.80 -1.72
C TYR A 3 46.60 65.50 -2.52
N ARG A 4 46.98 64.25 -2.19
CA ARG A 4 47.97 63.65 -1.26
C ARG A 4 48.31 62.26 -1.86
N TYR A 5 49.57 62.01 -2.20
CA TYR A 5 50.15 60.65 -2.20
C TYR A 5 50.12 60.11 -0.76
N LEU A 6 49.85 58.82 -0.56
CA LEU A 6 50.72 57.87 0.17
C LEU A 6 50.05 56.48 0.31
N ILE A 7 50.73 55.47 -0.25
CA ILE A 7 51.10 54.16 0.33
C ILE A 7 50.23 53.63 1.49
N LEU A 8 49.64 52.45 1.31
CA LEU A 8 49.82 51.29 2.23
C LEU A 8 49.29 49.99 1.61
N ASN A 9 50.21 49.04 1.41
CA ASN A 9 49.95 47.61 1.43
C ASN A 9 49.45 47.20 2.84
N ALA A 10 48.66 46.12 2.88
CA ALA A 10 48.23 45.33 4.05
C ALA A 10 47.00 45.82 4.83
N ILE A 11 45.84 45.23 4.54
CA ILE A 11 45.02 44.34 5.42
C ILE A 11 43.58 44.24 4.84
N PHE A 12 43.03 43.01 4.87
CA PHE A 12 41.77 42.46 4.29
C PHE A 12 42.01 41.77 2.95
N VAL A 13 42.32 40.46 2.82
CA VAL A 13 41.77 39.23 3.46
C VAL A 13 40.25 39.22 3.46
N MET A 14 39.71 38.30 2.63
CA MET A 14 38.31 37.90 2.46
C MET A 14 37.36 38.89 1.77
N ALA A 15 37.15 38.67 0.47
CA ALA A 15 35.85 38.59 -0.19
C ALA A 15 36.04 38.48 -1.72
N ILE A 16 36.44 37.29 -2.20
CA ILE A 16 36.05 36.86 -3.54
C ILE A 16 34.68 36.25 -3.33
N LEU A 17 33.63 37.02 -3.62
CA LEU A 17 32.28 36.47 -3.72
C LEU A 17 32.28 35.59 -4.98
N HIS A 18 32.52 34.30 -4.75
CA HIS A 18 31.98 33.25 -5.60
C HIS A 18 30.48 33.47 -5.60
N LEU A 19 29.92 33.79 -6.75
CA LEU A 19 28.53 33.45 -7.01
C LEU A 19 28.57 31.97 -7.37
N SER A 20 28.71 31.12 -6.35
CA SER A 20 28.32 29.72 -6.43
C SER A 20 26.79 29.76 -6.57
N ALA A 21 26.29 29.37 -7.74
CA ALA A 21 24.96 28.80 -7.78
C ALA A 21 24.96 27.67 -6.76
N THR A 22 23.96 27.68 -5.89
CA THR A 22 23.81 26.63 -4.89
C THR A 22 23.41 25.37 -5.63
N ALA A 23 24.41 24.55 -5.99
CA ALA A 23 24.26 23.13 -6.26
C ALA A 23 23.42 22.49 -5.13
N THR A 24 22.84 21.31 -5.37
CA THR A 24 22.25 20.53 -4.28
C THR A 24 23.24 20.49 -3.10
N PRO A 25 22.75 20.59 -1.85
CA PRO A 25 23.66 20.60 -0.71
C PRO A 25 24.43 19.28 -0.70
N TYR A 26 25.76 19.39 -0.84
CA TYR A 26 26.73 18.33 -0.55
C TYR A 26 26.23 17.40 0.56
N TRP A 27 26.01 16.12 0.23
CA TRP A 27 25.40 15.19 1.18
C TRP A 27 26.29 15.02 2.40
N THR A 28 25.78 15.41 3.57
CA THR A 28 26.56 15.35 4.80
C THR A 28 26.31 14.05 5.54
N GLU A 29 27.22 13.70 6.45
CA GLU A 29 26.98 12.61 7.42
C GLU A 29 25.64 12.79 8.15
N LYS A 30 25.19 14.02 8.40
CA LYS A 30 23.92 14.27 9.09
C LYS A 30 22.72 13.86 8.22
N ASP A 31 22.77 14.12 6.92
CA ASP A 31 21.67 13.83 5.98
C ASP A 31 21.53 12.31 5.82
N PHE A 32 22.66 11.60 5.73
CA PHE A 32 22.68 10.14 5.75
C PHE A 32 22.10 9.53 7.03
N GLN A 33 22.41 10.08 8.21
CA GLN A 33 21.87 9.59 9.48
C GLN A 33 20.37 9.86 9.61
N ALA A 34 19.85 10.92 9.00
CA ALA A 34 18.40 11.19 8.94
C ALA A 34 17.71 10.14 8.06
N GLN A 35 18.25 9.89 6.86
CA GLN A 35 17.74 8.86 5.96
C GLN A 35 17.77 7.45 6.61
N GLN A 36 18.85 7.07 7.29
CA GLN A 36 18.90 5.80 8.03
C GLN A 36 17.84 5.72 9.13
N ALA A 37 17.52 6.83 9.80
CA ALA A 37 16.47 6.87 10.82
C ALA A 37 15.08 6.68 10.21
N ASP A 38 14.81 7.31 9.06
CA ASP A 38 13.54 7.15 8.34
C ASP A 38 13.38 5.72 7.79
N ARG A 39 14.47 5.13 7.27
CA ARG A 39 14.51 3.69 6.89
C ARG A 39 14.34 2.75 8.08
N ALA A 40 14.75 3.13 9.28
CA ALA A 40 14.54 2.33 10.49
C ALA A 40 13.07 2.36 10.97
N ILE A 41 12.31 3.39 10.60
CA ILE A 41 10.88 3.57 10.93
C ILE A 41 9.98 2.92 9.86
N SER A 42 10.43 2.82 8.60
CA SER A 42 9.69 2.22 7.49
C SER A 42 9.85 0.69 7.33
N ARG A 43 10.53 0.00 8.26
CA ARG A 43 10.77 -1.45 8.16
C ARG A 43 9.54 -2.30 8.46
N SER A 44 8.78 -2.59 7.41
CA SER A 44 8.23 -3.92 7.12
C SER A 44 7.79 -3.98 5.66
N ILE A 45 8.75 -4.12 4.75
CA ILE A 45 8.45 -4.49 3.36
C ILE A 45 9.28 -5.74 3.12
N GLU A 46 8.59 -6.86 2.99
CA GLU A 46 9.18 -8.11 2.50
C GLU A 46 9.95 -7.83 1.22
N ARG A 47 11.10 -8.49 1.04
CA ARG A 47 11.85 -8.43 -0.21
C ARG A 47 10.91 -8.79 -1.35
N PHE A 48 10.57 -7.83 -2.21
CA PHE A 48 9.88 -8.11 -3.45
C PHE A 48 10.71 -9.15 -4.21
N THR A 49 10.15 -10.36 -4.35
CA THR A 49 10.77 -11.39 -5.16
C THR A 49 10.34 -11.13 -6.59
N LEU A 50 11.08 -10.27 -7.29
CA LEU A 50 10.91 -10.08 -8.72
C LEU A 50 11.15 -11.43 -9.41
N GLN A 51 10.17 -11.91 -10.16
CA GLN A 51 10.37 -13.04 -11.05
C GLN A 51 11.17 -12.56 -12.26
N PRO A 52 12.14 -13.35 -12.78
CA PRO A 52 12.80 -13.02 -14.04
C PRO A 52 11.75 -12.82 -15.15
N ALA A 53 11.69 -11.61 -15.70
CA ALA A 53 10.82 -11.30 -16.84
C ALA A 53 11.44 -11.84 -18.14
N THR A 54 10.59 -12.18 -19.10
CA THR A 54 10.98 -12.41 -20.51
C THR A 54 10.63 -11.15 -21.32
N ASP A 55 11.37 -10.89 -22.40
CA ASP A 55 11.21 -9.70 -23.27
C ASP A 55 9.74 -9.32 -23.55
N ASP A 56 9.51 -8.00 -23.70
CA ASP A 56 8.34 -7.31 -24.29
C ASP A 56 7.22 -6.74 -23.37
N SER A 57 7.51 -6.30 -22.15
CA SER A 57 6.57 -5.48 -21.36
C SER A 57 6.43 -4.03 -21.90
N TYR A 58 7.50 -3.51 -22.53
CA TYR A 58 7.60 -2.13 -23.03
C TYR A 58 8.25 -2.06 -24.41
N ALA A 59 7.92 -1.01 -25.15
CA ALA A 59 8.67 -0.61 -26.33
C ALA A 59 9.93 0.19 -25.90
N LEU A 60 10.97 -0.49 -25.39
CA LEU A 60 12.13 0.18 -24.76
C LEU A 60 12.79 1.28 -25.62
N LEU A 61 12.83 1.10 -26.94
CA LEU A 61 13.38 2.12 -27.84
C LEU A 61 12.52 3.40 -27.87
N PHE A 62 11.20 3.27 -27.77
CA PHE A 62 10.29 4.41 -27.62
C PHE A 62 10.55 5.10 -26.28
N GLU A 63 10.60 4.35 -25.16
CA GLU A 63 10.86 4.90 -23.83
C GLU A 63 12.20 5.65 -23.74
N TYR A 64 13.25 5.10 -24.34
CA TYR A 64 14.56 5.74 -24.42
C TYR A 64 14.50 7.11 -25.12
N VAL A 65 13.71 7.21 -26.19
CA VAL A 65 13.55 8.49 -26.91
C VAL A 65 12.71 9.49 -26.10
N GLN A 66 11.72 9.03 -25.33
CA GLN A 66 10.98 9.90 -24.41
C GLN A 66 11.91 10.54 -23.38
N ILE A 67 12.81 9.76 -22.77
CA ILE A 67 13.83 10.29 -21.85
C ILE A 67 14.75 11.28 -22.55
N CYS A 68 15.21 11.00 -23.78
CA CYS A 68 16.03 11.95 -24.53
C CYS A 68 15.34 13.32 -24.72
N ASP A 69 14.03 13.32 -25.02
CA ASP A 69 13.22 14.53 -25.18
C ASP A 69 12.96 15.24 -23.84
N PHE A 70 12.68 14.49 -22.78
CA PHE A 70 12.58 14.98 -21.40
C PHE A 70 13.84 15.76 -21.02
N LEU A 71 15.02 15.14 -21.18
CA LEU A 71 16.31 15.79 -20.90
C LEU A 71 16.53 17.05 -21.73
N ALA A 72 16.11 17.05 -23.00
CA ALA A 72 16.25 18.22 -23.87
C ALA A 72 15.39 19.40 -23.37
N SER A 73 14.26 19.10 -22.72
CA SER A 73 13.39 20.07 -22.08
C SER A 73 13.97 20.65 -20.77
N MET A 74 14.82 19.88 -20.09
CA MET A 74 15.44 20.20 -18.80
C MET A 74 16.74 21.02 -18.90
N GLN A 75 17.19 21.37 -20.11
CA GLN A 75 18.45 22.10 -20.31
C GLN A 75 18.29 23.63 -20.21
N GLU A 76 19.19 24.31 -19.50
CA GLU A 76 19.24 25.77 -19.42
C GLU A 76 19.79 26.38 -20.74
N LEU A 77 18.90 26.85 -21.60
CA LEU A 77 19.25 27.40 -22.92
C LEU A 77 19.30 28.93 -22.99
N ASN A 78 19.18 29.64 -21.87
CA ASN A 78 19.32 31.10 -21.81
C ASN A 78 20.81 31.50 -21.80
N PRO A 79 21.36 32.06 -22.89
CA PRO A 79 22.78 32.41 -22.97
C PRO A 79 23.19 33.58 -22.05
N SER A 80 22.25 34.19 -21.33
CA SER A 80 22.55 35.20 -20.31
C SER A 80 22.69 34.61 -18.91
N ASN A 81 22.32 33.35 -18.70
CA ASN A 81 22.51 32.63 -17.45
C ASN A 81 23.97 32.14 -17.37
N PRO A 82 24.70 32.34 -16.25
CA PRO A 82 26.01 31.71 -16.03
C PRO A 82 26.01 30.19 -16.19
N GLU A 83 24.87 29.54 -15.99
CA GLU A 83 24.67 28.09 -16.11
C GLU A 83 24.24 27.64 -17.51
N TYR A 84 24.41 28.49 -18.53
CA TYR A 84 24.06 28.16 -19.91
C TYR A 84 24.63 26.81 -20.34
N GLY A 85 23.74 25.96 -20.85
CA GLY A 85 24.02 24.62 -21.34
C GLY A 85 23.94 23.52 -20.29
N GLY A 86 23.86 23.87 -19.00
CA GLY A 86 23.75 22.89 -17.92
C GLY A 86 22.36 22.30 -17.79
N MET A 87 22.27 21.15 -17.12
CA MET A 87 21.05 20.40 -16.90
C MET A 87 20.41 20.72 -15.55
N HIS A 88 19.11 21.03 -15.53
CA HIS A 88 18.33 21.21 -14.31
C HIS A 88 18.14 19.87 -13.57
N GLU A 89 18.20 19.88 -12.23
CA GLU A 89 18.16 18.67 -11.39
C GLU A 89 16.84 17.90 -11.50
N GLY A 90 15.71 18.62 -11.50
CA GLY A 90 14.38 18.03 -11.56
C GLY A 90 13.28 19.07 -11.75
N GLU A 91 12.06 18.62 -11.98
CA GLU A 91 10.96 19.47 -12.43
C GLU A 91 10.37 20.39 -11.37
N THR A 92 10.49 20.01 -10.09
CA THR A 92 9.97 20.83 -8.99
C THR A 92 10.67 22.19 -8.97
N PRO A 93 10.00 23.29 -8.57
CA PRO A 93 10.62 24.61 -8.55
C PRO A 93 11.92 24.69 -7.75
N GLU A 94 12.05 23.87 -6.70
CA GLU A 94 13.24 23.75 -5.87
C GLU A 94 14.39 23.07 -6.59
N LEU A 95 14.12 21.95 -7.29
CA LEU A 95 15.13 21.21 -8.04
C LEU A 95 15.47 21.90 -9.36
N TRP A 96 14.50 22.54 -10.02
CA TRP A 96 14.73 23.31 -11.25
C TRP A 96 15.76 24.43 -11.04
N ALA A 97 15.83 25.01 -9.84
CA ALA A 97 16.81 26.05 -9.54
C ALA A 97 18.25 25.53 -9.41
N ILE A 98 18.46 24.22 -9.49
CA ILE A 98 19.75 23.56 -9.32
C ILE A 98 20.20 23.04 -10.69
N VAL A 99 21.42 23.40 -11.11
CA VAL A 99 22.04 22.94 -12.36
C VAL A 99 23.38 22.29 -12.02
N GLN A 100 23.62 21.08 -12.53
CA GLN A 100 24.77 20.29 -12.12
C GLN A 100 25.56 19.65 -13.27
N THR A 101 26.86 19.46 -13.03
CA THR A 101 27.83 18.95 -14.01
C THR A 101 27.69 17.45 -14.28
N ASP A 102 27.31 16.65 -13.28
CA ASP A 102 26.96 15.23 -13.42
C ASP A 102 25.82 15.07 -14.42
N ASN A 103 24.64 15.64 -14.13
CA ASN A 103 23.45 15.54 -14.96
C ASN A 103 23.71 16.02 -16.40
N THR A 104 24.55 17.06 -16.54
CA THR A 104 24.95 17.58 -17.85
C THR A 104 25.80 16.58 -18.64
N GLN A 105 26.77 15.92 -17.99
CA GLN A 105 27.61 14.89 -18.62
C GLN A 105 26.81 13.61 -18.92
N GLU A 106 25.88 13.25 -18.03
CA GLU A 106 24.94 12.14 -18.21
C GLU A 106 24.09 12.33 -19.48
N ALA A 107 23.52 13.52 -19.67
CA ALA A 107 22.74 13.83 -20.87
C ALA A 107 23.58 13.77 -22.17
N ILE A 108 24.85 14.19 -22.14
CA ILE A 108 25.77 14.03 -23.29
C ILE A 108 25.90 12.56 -23.67
N ARG A 109 26.05 11.66 -22.68
CA ARG A 109 26.12 10.22 -22.91
C ARG A 109 24.83 9.73 -23.56
N VAL A 110 23.67 10.06 -23.00
CA VAL A 110 22.36 9.61 -23.48
C VAL A 110 22.09 10.05 -24.92
N TRP A 111 22.23 11.35 -25.23
CA TRP A 111 22.00 11.86 -26.59
C TRP A 111 23.03 11.38 -27.61
N SER A 112 24.28 11.16 -27.20
CA SER A 112 25.28 10.57 -28.11
C SER A 112 24.91 9.13 -28.47
N THR A 113 24.38 8.38 -27.51
CA THR A 113 23.91 7.00 -27.73
C THR A 113 22.66 6.98 -28.62
N PHE A 114 21.75 7.93 -28.47
CA PHE A 114 20.68 8.13 -29.46
C PHE A 114 21.23 8.28 -30.88
N GLY A 115 22.31 9.06 -31.06
CA GLY A 115 22.98 9.20 -32.35
C GLY A 115 23.64 7.90 -32.85
N GLN A 116 24.11 7.05 -31.95
CA GLN A 116 24.61 5.70 -32.27
C GLN A 116 23.50 4.78 -32.79
N ILE A 117 22.37 4.76 -32.08
CA ILE A 117 21.23 3.87 -32.32
C ILE A 117 20.48 4.30 -33.58
N SER A 118 20.16 5.59 -33.70
CA SER A 118 19.31 6.12 -34.79
C SER A 118 20.10 6.48 -36.07
N GLY A 119 21.41 6.71 -35.95
CA GLY A 119 22.23 7.35 -36.98
C GLY A 119 21.92 8.84 -37.19
N ASP A 120 20.99 9.43 -36.42
CA ASP A 120 20.70 10.86 -36.42
C ASP A 120 21.64 11.61 -35.48
N LEU A 121 22.60 12.29 -36.09
CA LEU A 121 23.63 13.05 -35.40
C LEU A 121 23.28 14.52 -35.19
N GLU A 122 22.08 14.96 -35.60
CA GLU A 122 21.69 16.37 -35.64
C GLU A 122 20.60 16.73 -34.63
N THR A 123 19.67 15.81 -34.34
CA THR A 123 18.50 16.09 -33.46
C THR A 123 18.90 16.71 -32.12
N TYR A 124 19.86 16.12 -31.40
CA TYR A 124 20.36 16.66 -30.12
C TYR A 124 21.72 17.38 -30.23
N ARG A 125 22.19 17.71 -31.44
CA ARG A 125 23.52 18.30 -31.63
C ARG A 125 23.71 19.58 -30.81
N LEU A 126 22.73 20.48 -30.89
CA LEU A 126 22.78 21.77 -30.19
C LEU A 126 22.77 21.60 -28.67
N ASN A 127 21.99 20.62 -28.17
CA ASN A 127 21.95 20.30 -26.75
C ASN A 127 23.31 19.78 -26.26
N ILE A 128 23.93 18.86 -27.02
CA ILE A 128 25.28 18.34 -26.72
C ILE A 128 26.33 19.45 -26.75
N GLU A 129 26.30 20.34 -27.74
CA GLU A 129 27.24 21.47 -27.82
C GLU A 129 27.11 22.41 -26.62
N ALA A 130 25.89 22.74 -26.20
CA ALA A 130 25.64 23.55 -25.02
C ALA A 130 26.09 22.85 -23.72
N ALA A 131 25.81 21.56 -23.59
CA ALA A 131 26.22 20.75 -22.44
C ALA A 131 27.76 20.69 -22.29
N TRP A 132 28.49 20.56 -23.40
CA TRP A 132 29.94 20.68 -23.38
C TRP A 132 30.40 22.09 -22.98
N GLU A 133 29.74 23.16 -23.43
CA GLU A 133 30.07 24.53 -23.00
C GLU A 133 29.94 24.70 -21.47
N TYR A 134 28.86 24.19 -20.88
CA TYR A 134 28.67 24.18 -19.43
C TYR A 134 29.77 23.38 -18.72
N THR A 135 29.98 22.13 -19.12
CA THR A 135 30.95 21.21 -18.51
C THR A 135 32.37 21.78 -18.51
N MET A 136 32.74 22.56 -19.52
CA MET A 136 34.05 23.20 -19.60
C MET A 136 34.18 24.46 -18.72
N ASN A 137 33.06 25.12 -18.40
CA ASN A 137 33.02 26.24 -17.47
C ASN A 137 32.97 25.78 -16.01
N PHE A 138 32.38 24.61 -15.75
CA PHE A 138 32.22 23.98 -14.44
C PHE A 138 32.76 22.54 -14.49
N PRO A 139 34.09 22.35 -14.54
CA PRO A 139 34.65 21.02 -14.74
C PRO A 139 34.51 20.12 -13.51
N ALA A 140 34.21 18.84 -13.74
CA ALA A 140 33.99 17.81 -12.72
C ALA A 140 35.05 17.77 -11.59
N TYR A 141 36.32 17.96 -11.93
CA TYR A 141 37.43 17.91 -10.98
C TYR A 141 37.59 19.18 -10.11
N ASP A 142 36.89 20.27 -10.44
CA ASP A 142 36.86 21.52 -9.66
C ASP A 142 35.54 21.72 -8.89
N GLU A 143 34.65 20.73 -8.89
CA GLU A 143 33.36 20.71 -8.18
C GLU A 143 33.50 20.76 -6.64
N GLU A 144 32.38 20.79 -5.91
CA GLU A 144 32.38 20.78 -4.44
C GLU A 144 33.05 19.54 -3.82
N GLY A 145 33.66 19.68 -2.63
CA GLY A 145 34.36 18.57 -1.97
C GLY A 145 35.24 19.00 -0.79
N ASP A 146 34.70 19.80 0.12
CA ASP A 146 35.46 20.32 1.28
C ASP A 146 35.72 19.27 2.37
N VAL A 147 34.93 18.18 2.41
CA VAL A 147 35.02 17.12 3.44
C VAL A 147 35.59 15.80 2.88
N SER A 148 35.24 15.46 1.65
CA SER A 148 35.72 14.30 0.91
C SER A 148 35.67 14.57 -0.60
N ASP A 149 36.58 13.96 -1.36
CA ASP A 149 36.68 14.06 -2.83
C ASP A 149 35.68 13.16 -3.57
N TYR A 150 34.77 12.46 -2.85
CA TYR A 150 33.86 11.49 -3.48
C TYR A 150 33.09 12.07 -4.67
N TYR A 151 32.59 13.30 -4.53
CA TYR A 151 31.72 13.92 -5.54
C TYR A 151 32.50 14.24 -6.83
N ARG A 152 33.74 14.72 -6.71
CA ARG A 152 34.64 14.96 -7.85
C ARG A 152 35.08 13.67 -8.52
N VAL A 153 35.37 12.62 -7.74
CA VAL A 153 35.71 11.30 -8.30
C VAL A 153 34.52 10.72 -9.09
N HIS A 154 33.32 10.81 -8.54
CA HIS A 154 32.10 10.38 -9.22
C HIS A 154 31.87 11.14 -10.53
N ASN A 155 31.90 12.47 -10.46
CA ASN A 155 31.73 13.36 -11.62
C ASN A 155 32.82 13.16 -12.69
N CYS A 156 34.06 12.90 -12.27
CA CYS A 156 35.13 12.57 -13.22
C CYS A 156 34.85 11.26 -13.96
N GLY A 157 34.23 10.27 -13.31
CA GLY A 157 33.77 9.05 -13.97
C GLY A 157 32.76 9.35 -15.08
N TRP A 158 31.78 10.23 -14.83
CA TRP A 158 30.86 10.71 -15.85
C TRP A 158 31.55 11.44 -16.99
N GLY A 159 32.58 12.24 -16.70
CA GLY A 159 33.38 12.90 -17.74
C GLY A 159 34.10 11.91 -18.67
N LEU A 160 34.54 10.76 -18.15
CA LEU A 160 35.08 9.68 -18.99
C LEU A 160 34.00 9.06 -19.87
N VAL A 161 32.85 8.74 -19.29
CA VAL A 161 31.72 8.10 -20.00
C VAL A 161 31.17 8.99 -21.11
N ALA A 162 30.94 10.27 -20.81
CA ALA A 162 30.41 11.25 -21.74
C ALA A 162 31.35 11.49 -22.93
N GLU A 163 32.64 11.75 -22.66
CA GLU A 163 33.63 11.99 -23.71
C GLU A 163 33.83 10.76 -24.59
N THR A 164 33.96 9.58 -23.97
CA THR A 164 34.19 8.33 -24.69
C THR A 164 33.08 8.07 -25.69
N LYS A 165 31.81 8.14 -25.25
CA LYS A 165 30.68 7.92 -26.15
C LYS A 165 30.55 9.01 -27.21
N TYR A 166 30.72 10.28 -26.82
CA TYR A 166 30.71 11.39 -27.78
C TYR A 166 31.74 11.19 -28.89
N ARG A 167 32.98 10.87 -28.52
CA ARG A 167 34.07 10.65 -29.47
C ARG A 167 33.85 9.40 -30.33
N GLU A 168 33.31 8.33 -29.77
CA GLU A 168 32.94 7.11 -30.52
C GLU A 168 31.95 7.44 -31.64
N VAL A 169 30.89 8.18 -31.32
CA VAL A 169 29.76 8.44 -32.24
C VAL A 169 30.08 9.53 -33.24
N TYR A 170 30.72 10.61 -32.79
CA TYR A 170 30.96 11.79 -33.63
C TYR A 170 32.34 11.84 -34.26
N ALA A 171 33.24 10.92 -33.89
CA ALA A 171 34.64 10.92 -34.33
C ALA A 171 35.34 12.28 -34.07
N ASP A 172 35.01 12.91 -32.94
CA ASP A 172 35.50 14.23 -32.52
C ASP A 172 36.25 14.10 -31.19
N ASP A 173 37.54 14.50 -31.19
CA ASP A 173 38.45 14.42 -30.04
C ASP A 173 38.66 15.78 -29.33
N SER A 174 37.86 16.80 -29.66
CA SER A 174 37.99 18.15 -29.12
C SER A 174 37.84 18.24 -27.59
N HIS A 175 37.17 17.26 -26.99
CA HIS A 175 36.97 17.17 -25.54
C HIS A 175 37.85 16.10 -24.85
N LEU A 176 38.71 15.39 -25.59
CA LEU A 176 39.55 14.31 -25.04
C LEU A 176 40.44 14.78 -23.87
N TRP A 177 40.94 16.01 -23.93
CA TRP A 177 41.78 16.58 -22.86
C TRP A 177 41.03 16.71 -21.53
N TYR A 178 39.69 16.86 -21.57
CA TYR A 178 38.85 16.91 -20.38
C TYR A 178 38.77 15.53 -19.74
N ALA A 179 38.51 14.48 -20.55
CA ALA A 179 38.57 13.10 -20.08
C ALA A 179 39.96 12.72 -19.54
N ASP A 180 41.05 13.14 -20.19
CA ASP A 180 42.42 12.96 -19.68
C ASP A 180 42.59 13.56 -18.27
N SER A 181 41.97 14.73 -18.04
CA SER A 181 42.02 15.45 -16.76
C SER A 181 41.19 14.73 -15.69
N CYS A 182 40.00 14.23 -16.04
CA CYS A 182 39.19 13.39 -15.18
C CYS A 182 39.87 12.07 -14.82
N ALA A 183 40.47 11.38 -15.79
CA ALA A 183 41.22 10.15 -15.58
C ALA A 183 42.44 10.39 -14.68
N TRP A 184 43.15 11.51 -14.87
CA TRP A 184 44.21 11.92 -13.97
C TRP A 184 43.69 12.17 -12.56
N TYR A 185 42.53 12.82 -12.42
CA TYR A 185 41.95 13.14 -11.13
C TYR A 185 41.62 11.87 -10.33
N ILE A 186 40.90 10.93 -10.93
CA ILE A 186 40.56 9.63 -10.33
C ILE A 186 41.83 8.90 -9.86
N LYS A 187 42.86 8.82 -10.72
CA LYS A 187 44.14 8.16 -10.38
C LYS A 187 44.87 8.77 -9.17
N ASN A 188 44.65 10.05 -8.88
CA ASN A 188 45.40 10.79 -7.86
C ASN A 188 44.58 11.12 -6.59
N HIS A 189 43.27 10.86 -6.57
CA HIS A 189 42.38 11.21 -5.46
C HIS A 189 41.64 9.98 -4.91
N ARG A 190 42.43 9.03 -4.42
CA ARG A 190 41.92 7.79 -3.84
C ARG A 190 41.19 8.03 -2.50
N LEU A 191 40.01 7.46 -2.37
CA LEU A 191 39.15 7.49 -1.19
C LEU A 191 39.46 6.31 -0.25
N GLY A 192 39.45 6.57 1.06
CA GLY A 192 39.69 5.53 2.07
C GLY A 192 38.39 4.91 2.58
N TYR A 193 38.35 3.58 2.79
CA TYR A 193 37.14 2.84 3.20
C TYR A 193 36.91 2.76 4.72
N SER A 194 37.72 3.46 5.51
CA SER A 194 37.59 3.41 6.97
C SER A 194 38.16 4.65 7.64
N GLY A 195 37.52 5.09 8.72
CA GLY A 195 38.03 6.17 9.56
C GLY A 195 37.58 7.57 9.12
N PHE A 196 36.61 7.66 8.22
CA PHE A 196 36.03 8.91 7.72
C PHE A 196 34.63 9.20 8.28
N GLY A 197 33.94 8.21 8.86
CA GLY A 197 32.57 8.35 9.38
C GLY A 197 31.65 7.29 8.77
N GLY A 198 30.50 7.02 9.40
CA GLY A 198 29.60 5.94 8.99
C GLY A 198 29.08 6.09 7.55
N PHE A 199 28.81 7.33 7.13
CA PHE A 199 28.42 7.66 5.76
C PHE A 199 29.55 7.39 4.76
N TYR A 200 30.71 8.01 4.96
CA TYR A 200 31.82 7.94 4.00
C TYR A 200 32.47 6.55 3.92
N ASP A 201 32.56 5.84 5.05
CA ASP A 201 33.07 4.47 5.08
C ASP A 201 32.16 3.51 4.27
N SER A 202 30.89 3.89 4.07
CA SER A 202 29.92 3.16 3.23
C SER A 202 29.90 3.66 1.78
N LEU A 203 29.95 4.97 1.54
CA LEU A 203 29.86 5.59 0.21
C LEU A 203 31.14 5.47 -0.62
N HIS A 204 32.32 5.68 -0.02
CA HIS A 204 33.60 5.66 -0.74
C HIS A 204 33.84 4.40 -1.58
N PRO A 205 33.59 3.17 -1.10
CA PRO A 205 33.76 1.98 -1.93
C PRO A 205 32.76 1.90 -3.09
N LEU A 206 31.57 2.50 -3.00
CA LEU A 206 30.62 2.59 -4.11
C LEU A 206 31.19 3.51 -5.21
N VAL A 207 31.64 4.71 -4.81
CA VAL A 207 32.25 5.71 -5.72
C VAL A 207 33.54 5.19 -6.36
N GLU A 208 34.38 4.50 -5.60
CA GLU A 208 35.62 3.88 -6.11
C GLU A 208 35.31 2.70 -7.04
N GLY A 209 34.21 1.96 -6.82
CA GLY A 209 33.71 0.98 -7.77
C GLY A 209 33.36 1.62 -9.12
N TRP A 210 32.55 2.67 -9.10
CA TRP A 210 32.20 3.46 -10.28
C TRP A 210 33.44 4.03 -11.00
N GLY A 211 34.33 4.67 -10.25
CA GLY A 211 35.58 5.23 -10.77
C GLY A 211 36.50 4.16 -11.38
N ALA A 212 36.62 2.98 -10.76
CA ALA A 212 37.41 1.88 -11.28
C ALA A 212 36.84 1.31 -12.58
N GLY A 213 35.52 1.09 -12.66
CA GLY A 213 34.87 0.59 -13.87
C GLY A 213 35.06 1.53 -15.06
N THR A 214 34.73 2.81 -14.87
CA THR A 214 34.86 3.84 -15.92
C THR A 214 36.32 4.08 -16.33
N LEU A 215 37.25 4.12 -15.38
CA LEU A 215 38.68 4.28 -15.66
C LEU A 215 39.28 3.05 -16.36
N TYR A 216 38.80 1.84 -16.07
CA TYR A 216 39.22 0.63 -16.78
C TYR A 216 38.85 0.71 -18.26
N ASP A 217 37.57 0.99 -18.55
CA ASP A 217 37.07 1.07 -19.93
C ASP A 217 37.81 2.17 -20.71
N TYR A 218 37.94 3.37 -20.13
CA TYR A 218 38.71 4.46 -20.72
C TYR A 218 40.19 4.09 -20.93
N GLY A 219 40.82 3.45 -19.94
CA GLY A 219 42.22 3.03 -20.02
C GLY A 219 42.48 1.99 -21.10
N ILE A 220 41.56 1.06 -21.32
CA ILE A 220 41.63 0.09 -22.43
C ILE A 220 41.54 0.80 -23.77
N GLU A 221 40.56 1.70 -23.92
CA GLU A 221 40.33 2.44 -25.16
C GLU A 221 41.53 3.34 -25.52
N GLN A 222 42.04 4.10 -24.55
CA GLN A 222 43.20 4.99 -24.74
C GLN A 222 44.54 4.25 -24.75
N SER A 223 44.54 2.93 -24.52
CA SER A 223 45.77 2.15 -24.34
C SER A 223 46.68 2.72 -23.24
N ASP A 224 46.09 3.20 -22.13
CA ASP A 224 46.78 3.69 -20.94
C ASP A 224 46.94 2.57 -19.89
N PRO A 225 48.10 1.88 -19.84
CA PRO A 225 48.32 0.82 -18.86
C PRO A 225 48.37 1.34 -17.42
N GLU A 226 48.63 2.63 -17.18
CA GLU A 226 48.61 3.19 -15.83
C GLU A 226 47.17 3.27 -15.30
N ALA A 227 46.25 3.77 -16.13
CA ALA A 227 44.82 3.76 -15.82
C ALA A 227 44.27 2.34 -15.60
N VAL A 228 44.58 1.40 -16.51
CA VAL A 228 44.13 0.02 -16.38
C VAL A 228 44.65 -0.63 -15.08
N ASN A 229 45.94 -0.48 -14.77
CA ASN A 229 46.50 -1.06 -13.54
C ASN A 229 45.91 -0.44 -12.28
N HIS A 230 45.68 0.88 -12.29
CA HIS A 230 45.05 1.57 -11.16
C HIS A 230 43.60 1.09 -10.95
N ALA A 231 42.82 1.01 -12.03
CA ALA A 231 41.45 0.51 -11.98
C ALA A 231 41.37 -0.93 -11.47
N LEU A 232 42.28 -1.81 -11.88
CA LEU A 232 42.35 -3.19 -11.38
C LEU A 232 42.74 -3.26 -9.89
N GLU A 233 43.64 -2.38 -9.43
CA GLU A 233 44.00 -2.29 -8.02
C GLU A 233 42.78 -1.87 -7.18
N VAL A 234 42.13 -0.76 -7.55
CA VAL A 234 40.96 -0.24 -6.86
C VAL A 234 39.79 -1.22 -6.90
N GLY A 235 39.46 -1.77 -8.07
CA GLY A 235 38.40 -2.76 -8.23
C GLY A 235 38.64 -4.02 -7.38
N GLY A 236 39.90 -4.46 -7.25
CA GLY A 236 40.27 -5.57 -6.37
C GLY A 236 40.11 -5.25 -4.88
N ASP A 237 40.32 -4.00 -4.49
CA ASP A 237 40.08 -3.54 -3.12
C ASP A 237 38.58 -3.43 -2.82
N VAL A 238 37.76 -2.98 -3.78
CA VAL A 238 36.28 -3.03 -3.67
C VAL A 238 35.80 -4.48 -3.59
N GLN A 239 36.33 -5.39 -4.42
CA GLN A 239 36.02 -6.82 -4.34
C GLN A 239 36.35 -7.41 -2.95
N THR A 240 37.50 -7.02 -2.39
CA THR A 240 37.91 -7.43 -1.04
C THR A 240 36.97 -6.88 0.02
N TRP A 241 36.53 -5.63 -0.14
CA TRP A 241 35.55 -5.00 0.73
C TRP A 241 34.20 -5.72 0.67
N ILE A 242 33.67 -6.07 -0.51
CA ILE A 242 32.44 -6.89 -0.64
C ILE A 242 32.64 -8.26 0.01
N SER A 243 33.77 -8.92 -0.26
CA SER A 243 34.03 -10.28 0.25
C SER A 243 34.20 -10.35 1.77
N ALA A 244 34.55 -9.23 2.41
CA ALA A 244 34.68 -9.16 3.86
C ALA A 244 33.32 -9.15 4.57
N ASP A 245 32.26 -8.71 3.89
CA ASP A 245 30.88 -8.72 4.38
C ASP A 245 29.90 -8.61 3.21
N THR A 246 29.29 -9.73 2.80
CA THR A 246 28.42 -9.78 1.63
C THR A 246 27.10 -9.04 1.85
N SER A 247 26.73 -8.72 3.09
CA SER A 247 25.57 -7.87 3.33
C SER A 247 25.79 -6.45 2.84
N ARG A 248 27.01 -6.04 2.45
CA ARG A 248 27.28 -4.73 1.82
C ARG A 248 26.67 -4.57 0.42
N LEU A 249 26.09 -5.63 -0.13
CA LEU A 249 25.34 -5.59 -1.38
C LEU A 249 23.82 -5.43 -1.16
N ASN A 250 23.37 -5.35 0.10
CA ASN A 250 21.97 -5.26 0.48
C ASN A 250 21.81 -4.23 1.61
N ASP A 251 20.78 -3.40 1.55
CA ASP A 251 20.54 -2.34 2.55
C ASP A 251 21.77 -1.40 2.74
N ASN A 252 22.64 -1.32 1.75
CA ASN A 252 23.87 -0.51 1.78
C ASN A 252 23.85 0.57 0.70
N GLU A 253 22.72 1.26 0.63
CA GLU A 253 22.50 2.42 -0.19
C GLU A 253 22.95 3.68 0.56
N ALA A 254 23.70 4.51 -0.15
CA ALA A 254 24.24 5.74 0.38
C ALA A 254 24.26 6.77 -0.74
N TRP A 255 23.65 7.92 -0.48
CA TRP A 255 23.44 8.93 -1.51
C TRP A 255 22.74 8.30 -2.74
N ALA A 256 23.00 8.75 -3.97
CA ALA A 256 22.41 8.24 -5.22
C ALA A 256 23.00 6.89 -5.69
N MET A 257 23.59 6.11 -4.77
CA MET A 257 24.33 4.88 -5.08
C MET A 257 23.90 3.71 -4.19
N SER A 258 24.09 2.49 -4.69
CA SER A 258 23.74 1.26 -3.98
C SER A 258 24.89 0.24 -3.98
N GLY A 259 24.67 -0.90 -3.31
CA GLY A 259 25.57 -2.05 -3.42
C GLY A 259 25.80 -2.51 -4.87
N GLY A 260 24.82 -2.25 -5.75
CA GLY A 260 24.93 -2.46 -7.20
C GLY A 260 26.08 -1.68 -7.83
N THR A 261 26.32 -0.42 -7.41
CA THR A 261 27.42 0.41 -7.93
C THR A 261 28.78 -0.26 -7.70
N ALA A 262 29.02 -0.77 -6.49
CA ALA A 262 30.26 -1.48 -6.16
C ALA A 262 30.39 -2.78 -6.97
N MET A 263 29.31 -3.57 -7.06
CA MET A 263 29.29 -4.80 -7.84
C MET A 263 29.60 -4.54 -9.32
N TRP A 264 28.95 -3.55 -9.92
CA TRP A 264 29.18 -3.13 -11.30
C TRP A 264 30.65 -2.79 -11.53
N GLY A 265 31.25 -1.99 -10.64
CA GLY A 265 32.66 -1.60 -10.71
C GLY A 265 33.61 -2.81 -10.73
N VAL A 266 33.36 -3.81 -9.88
CA VAL A 266 34.14 -5.05 -9.85
C VAL A 266 33.95 -5.86 -11.13
N CYS A 267 32.71 -6.01 -11.60
CA CYS A 267 32.40 -6.70 -12.84
C CYS A 267 33.13 -6.06 -14.03
N ARG A 268 33.01 -4.74 -14.19
CA ARG A 268 33.56 -3.99 -15.32
C ARG A 268 35.07 -3.84 -15.32
N SER A 269 35.71 -3.85 -14.15
CA SER A 269 37.17 -3.77 -14.05
C SER A 269 37.81 -5.16 -13.91
N VAL A 270 37.68 -5.79 -12.74
CA VAL A 270 38.39 -7.01 -12.37
C VAL A 270 37.92 -8.20 -13.21
N PHE A 271 36.61 -8.38 -13.39
CA PHE A 271 36.09 -9.59 -14.02
C PHE A 271 35.97 -9.52 -15.53
N VAL A 272 35.87 -8.34 -16.14
CA VAL A 272 36.12 -8.21 -17.58
C VAL A 272 37.58 -8.57 -17.89
N ALA A 273 38.53 -8.21 -17.02
CA ALA A 273 39.95 -8.57 -17.18
C ALA A 273 40.24 -10.06 -16.89
N ASP A 274 39.53 -10.67 -15.94
CA ASP A 274 39.61 -12.11 -15.62
C ASP A 274 38.19 -12.74 -15.44
N PRO A 275 37.52 -13.11 -16.55
CA PRO A 275 36.15 -13.65 -16.48
C PRO A 275 36.05 -14.96 -15.70
N ALA A 276 37.12 -15.76 -15.68
CA ALA A 276 37.13 -17.03 -14.95
C ALA A 276 37.10 -16.81 -13.43
N ALA A 277 37.77 -15.75 -12.94
CA ALA A 277 37.66 -15.34 -11.54
C ALA A 277 36.24 -14.86 -11.21
N GLY A 278 35.62 -14.07 -12.09
CA GLY A 278 34.24 -13.61 -11.94
C GLY A 278 33.22 -14.75 -11.87
N GLN A 279 33.29 -15.70 -12.81
CA GLN A 279 32.43 -16.90 -12.83
C GLN A 279 32.54 -17.76 -11.57
N ALA A 280 33.69 -17.75 -10.90
CA ALA A 280 33.88 -18.46 -9.64
C ALA A 280 33.37 -17.66 -8.42
N TRP A 281 33.47 -16.33 -8.46
CA TRP A 281 33.19 -15.46 -7.32
C TRP A 281 31.73 -14.99 -7.26
N LEU A 282 31.14 -14.59 -8.38
CA LEU A 282 29.78 -14.03 -8.45
C LEU A 282 28.70 -14.90 -7.78
N PRO A 283 28.64 -16.24 -8.00
CA PRO A 283 27.64 -17.08 -7.34
C PRO A 283 27.75 -17.13 -5.82
N THR A 284 28.89 -16.73 -5.25
CA THR A 284 29.11 -16.73 -3.79
C THR A 284 28.61 -15.47 -3.09
N VAL A 285 28.33 -14.41 -3.84
CA VAL A 285 27.96 -13.09 -3.30
C VAL A 285 26.64 -12.54 -3.86
N LEU A 286 26.29 -12.85 -5.12
CA LEU A 286 25.06 -12.37 -5.75
C LEU A 286 23.77 -12.70 -5.00
N PRO A 287 23.62 -13.87 -4.32
CA PRO A 287 22.43 -14.13 -3.50
C PRO A 287 22.20 -13.13 -2.36
N ALA A 288 23.23 -12.35 -1.99
CA ALA A 288 23.13 -11.30 -0.99
C ALA A 288 22.82 -9.92 -1.59
N MET A 289 22.92 -9.72 -2.91
CA MET A 289 22.58 -8.45 -3.56
C MET A 289 21.07 -8.28 -3.62
N ASP A 290 20.59 -7.05 -3.43
CA ASP A 290 19.15 -6.80 -3.50
C ASP A 290 18.60 -7.01 -4.91
N THR A 291 17.41 -7.59 -4.96
CA THR A 291 16.61 -7.71 -6.18
C THR A 291 15.68 -6.52 -6.36
N TYR A 292 15.45 -5.74 -5.29
CA TYR A 292 14.69 -4.50 -5.29
C TYR A 292 14.97 -3.74 -4.00
N ALA A 293 15.31 -2.46 -4.11
CA ALA A 293 15.33 -1.52 -3.00
C ALA A 293 13.88 -1.09 -2.71
N GLY A 294 13.36 -1.55 -1.56
CA GLY A 294 12.00 -1.23 -1.09
C GLY A 294 11.72 0.27 -0.93
N LEU A 295 10.51 0.62 -0.45
CA LEU A 295 10.12 2.02 -0.26
C LEU A 295 11.10 2.77 0.66
N GLY A 296 11.60 3.91 0.19
CA GLY A 296 12.53 4.79 0.89
C GLY A 296 13.07 5.87 -0.03
N GLU A 297 13.62 6.95 0.54
CA GLU A 297 14.17 8.07 -0.25
C GLU A 297 15.19 7.57 -1.28
N TRP A 298 14.96 7.86 -2.56
CA TRP A 298 15.82 7.53 -3.71
C TRP A 298 15.86 6.06 -4.15
N ASN A 299 14.86 5.28 -3.75
CA ASN A 299 14.78 3.86 -4.12
C ASN A 299 14.81 3.60 -5.63
N ASN A 300 14.26 4.47 -6.48
CA ASN A 300 14.35 4.30 -7.94
C ASN A 300 15.81 4.38 -8.42
N SER A 301 16.58 5.38 -7.95
CA SER A 301 18.01 5.48 -8.27
C SER A 301 18.79 4.22 -7.89
N TRP A 302 18.54 3.68 -6.70
CA TRP A 302 19.24 2.49 -6.23
C TRP A 302 18.89 1.24 -7.04
N ASN A 303 17.62 1.12 -7.43
CA ASN A 303 17.13 0.06 -8.31
C ASN A 303 17.79 0.11 -9.69
N VAL A 304 18.01 1.30 -10.25
CA VAL A 304 18.76 1.44 -11.51
C VAL A 304 20.18 0.89 -11.38
N TRP A 305 20.88 1.19 -10.28
CA TRP A 305 22.21 0.64 -10.03
C TRP A 305 22.23 -0.88 -9.84
N TYR A 306 21.19 -1.45 -9.22
CA TYR A 306 21.05 -2.89 -9.12
C TYR A 306 20.82 -3.53 -10.49
N ALA A 307 19.96 -2.95 -11.34
CA ALA A 307 19.74 -3.41 -12.71
C ALA A 307 21.07 -3.42 -13.50
N HIS A 308 21.83 -2.33 -13.41
CA HIS A 308 23.13 -2.20 -14.05
C HIS A 308 24.13 -3.27 -13.61
N ALA A 309 24.17 -3.55 -12.31
CA ALA A 309 25.03 -4.57 -11.73
C ALA A 309 24.65 -5.97 -12.17
N TYR A 310 23.35 -6.30 -12.20
CA TYR A 310 22.85 -7.58 -12.69
C TYR A 310 23.21 -7.79 -14.16
N HIS A 311 23.03 -6.78 -15.00
CA HIS A 311 23.44 -6.85 -16.40
C HIS A 311 24.96 -7.08 -16.55
N ALA A 312 25.79 -6.32 -15.83
CA ALA A 312 27.24 -6.50 -15.86
C ALA A 312 27.68 -7.88 -15.34
N ALA A 313 27.02 -8.40 -14.30
CA ALA A 313 27.26 -9.74 -13.77
C ALA A 313 26.81 -10.83 -14.76
N ALA A 314 25.69 -10.64 -15.47
CA ALA A 314 25.23 -11.53 -16.53
C ALA A 314 26.26 -11.66 -17.66
N ALA A 315 26.84 -10.53 -18.09
CA ALA A 315 27.88 -10.51 -19.13
C ALA A 315 29.15 -11.28 -18.74
N VAL A 316 29.54 -11.25 -17.45
CA VAL A 316 30.70 -11.99 -16.93
C VAL A 316 30.39 -13.48 -16.74
N SER A 317 29.24 -13.79 -16.16
CA SER A 317 28.86 -15.14 -15.75
C SER A 317 28.21 -15.97 -16.86
N ASN A 318 27.70 -15.32 -17.90
CA ASN A 318 26.85 -15.89 -18.94
C ASN A 318 25.61 -16.60 -18.35
N ASP A 319 25.01 -15.98 -17.33
CA ASP A 319 23.82 -16.46 -16.64
C ASP A 319 22.58 -15.63 -17.05
N PRO A 320 21.66 -16.19 -17.86
CA PRO A 320 20.50 -15.46 -18.35
C PRO A 320 19.48 -15.12 -17.25
N THR A 321 19.52 -15.76 -16.07
CA THR A 321 18.60 -15.39 -14.98
C THR A 321 18.91 -13.99 -14.44
N LEU A 322 20.17 -13.57 -14.50
CA LEU A 322 20.58 -12.22 -14.08
C LEU A 322 20.10 -11.15 -15.07
N THR A 323 20.06 -11.47 -16.37
CA THR A 323 19.45 -10.61 -17.38
C THR A 323 17.96 -10.39 -17.10
N GLY A 324 17.21 -11.45 -16.76
CA GLY A 324 15.79 -11.32 -16.41
C GLY A 324 15.52 -10.52 -15.13
N LEU A 325 16.45 -10.52 -14.16
CA LEU A 325 16.37 -9.64 -12.98
C LEU A 325 16.62 -8.17 -13.32
N ALA A 326 17.58 -7.90 -14.23
CA ALA A 326 17.82 -6.55 -14.71
C ALA A 326 16.59 -6.01 -15.48
N TYR A 327 15.96 -6.83 -16.32
CA TYR A 327 14.71 -6.48 -16.99
C TYR A 327 13.58 -6.16 -16.01
N ALA A 328 13.33 -7.03 -15.03
CA ALA A 328 12.25 -6.81 -14.07
C ALA A 328 12.43 -5.49 -13.28
N LEU A 329 13.67 -5.10 -12.98
CA LEU A 329 13.96 -3.80 -12.37
C LEU A 329 13.70 -2.63 -13.33
N VAL A 330 14.08 -2.77 -14.60
CA VAL A 330 13.79 -1.74 -15.62
C VAL A 330 12.30 -1.56 -15.82
N ASP A 331 11.53 -2.65 -15.93
CA ASP A 331 10.06 -2.60 -16.04
C ASP A 331 9.46 -1.88 -14.82
N THR A 332 9.89 -2.24 -13.60
CA THR A 332 9.43 -1.59 -12.36
C THR A 332 9.74 -0.08 -12.34
N LEU A 333 10.84 0.34 -12.96
CA LEU A 333 11.22 1.74 -13.05
C LEU A 333 10.41 2.48 -14.11
N LEU A 334 10.10 1.85 -15.24
CA LEU A 334 9.23 2.40 -16.27
C LEU A 334 7.78 2.52 -15.79
N ASP A 335 7.30 1.59 -14.96
CA ASP A 335 6.01 1.70 -14.26
C ASP A 335 5.91 2.94 -13.35
N ALA A 336 7.04 3.55 -12.96
CA ALA A 336 7.05 4.75 -12.15
C ALA A 336 6.74 6.03 -12.95
N ASP A 337 6.93 6.03 -14.28
CA ASP A 337 6.53 7.14 -15.17
C ASP A 337 5.00 7.08 -15.40
N THR A 338 4.27 7.85 -14.59
CA THR A 338 2.80 7.81 -14.56
C THR A 338 2.13 9.02 -15.19
N ASP A 339 2.88 10.08 -15.49
CA ASP A 339 2.40 11.22 -16.28
C ASP A 339 2.92 11.21 -17.73
N HIS A 340 3.76 10.21 -18.07
CA HIS A 340 4.15 9.83 -19.43
C HIS A 340 4.88 10.93 -20.18
N ASP A 341 5.81 11.60 -19.51
CA ASP A 341 6.69 12.59 -20.14
C ASP A 341 8.14 12.09 -20.33
N GLY A 342 8.45 10.87 -19.87
CA GLY A 342 9.77 10.26 -19.89
C GLY A 342 10.62 10.57 -18.65
N GLY A 343 10.15 11.43 -17.76
CA GLY A 343 10.75 11.71 -16.47
C GLY A 343 10.61 10.52 -15.50
N ILE A 344 11.60 10.38 -14.62
CA ILE A 344 11.55 9.38 -13.54
C ILE A 344 11.91 10.06 -12.22
N MET A 345 10.99 9.98 -11.26
CA MET A 345 11.17 10.38 -9.88
C MET A 345 12.32 9.60 -9.21
N ALA A 346 13.09 10.27 -8.34
CA ALA A 346 14.12 9.57 -7.56
C ALA A 346 13.53 8.62 -6.52
N THR A 347 12.41 8.99 -5.90
CA THR A 347 11.73 8.17 -4.89
C THR A 347 10.36 7.77 -5.41
N SER A 348 10.01 6.48 -5.37
CA SER A 348 8.75 5.95 -5.90
C SER A 348 7.46 6.46 -5.22
N THR A 349 7.57 7.27 -4.18
CA THR A 349 6.44 7.89 -3.47
C THR A 349 6.38 9.41 -3.63
N ASP A 350 7.32 10.00 -4.35
CA ASP A 350 7.27 11.43 -4.70
C ASP A 350 6.02 11.73 -5.59
N PRO A 351 5.63 13.00 -5.76
CA PRO A 351 4.61 13.34 -6.74
C PRO A 351 5.05 12.92 -8.15
N VAL A 352 4.10 12.52 -8.99
CA VAL A 352 4.37 12.10 -10.38
C VAL A 352 5.10 13.18 -11.19
N THR A 353 4.83 14.46 -10.91
CA THR A 353 5.48 15.62 -11.57
C THR A 353 6.78 16.06 -10.90
N ALA A 354 7.49 15.15 -10.22
CA ALA A 354 8.70 15.44 -9.46
C ALA A 354 9.91 14.70 -10.02
N ASP A 355 9.94 14.57 -11.34
CA ASP A 355 10.96 13.82 -12.04
C ASP A 355 12.31 14.50 -12.01
N GLN A 356 13.35 13.67 -12.11
CA GLN A 356 14.73 14.10 -11.97
C GLN A 356 15.56 13.68 -13.18
N SER A 357 16.30 14.64 -13.74
CA SER A 357 17.06 14.44 -14.98
C SER A 357 18.10 13.34 -14.85
N TRP A 358 18.72 13.19 -13.69
CA TRP A 358 19.78 12.20 -13.47
C TRP A 358 19.23 10.78 -13.32
N VAL A 359 18.08 10.57 -12.68
CA VAL A 359 17.47 9.23 -12.55
C VAL A 359 16.99 8.73 -13.91
N SER A 360 16.36 9.61 -14.70
CA SER A 360 16.00 9.32 -16.09
C SER A 360 17.23 8.97 -16.92
N CYS A 361 18.31 9.76 -16.82
CA CYS A 361 19.58 9.42 -17.49
C CYS A 361 20.14 8.06 -17.07
N TYR A 362 20.04 7.72 -15.78
CA TYR A 362 20.50 6.43 -15.28
C TYR A 362 19.67 5.32 -15.91
N LEU A 363 18.35 5.47 -16.00
CA LEU A 363 17.50 4.44 -16.60
C LEU A 363 17.87 4.17 -18.05
N ASP A 364 18.13 5.22 -18.86
CA ASP A 364 18.58 5.09 -20.25
C ASP A 364 19.91 4.35 -20.36
N TYR A 365 20.96 4.89 -19.73
CA TYR A 365 22.32 4.33 -19.88
C TYR A 365 22.48 3.00 -19.13
N MET A 366 22.02 2.94 -17.89
CA MET A 366 22.31 1.84 -16.99
C MET A 366 21.28 0.72 -17.04
N GLY A 367 20.03 1.05 -17.38
CA GLY A 367 18.93 0.11 -17.52
C GLY A 367 18.74 -0.37 -18.96
N MET A 368 18.32 0.54 -19.85
CA MET A 368 17.76 0.17 -21.16
C MET A 368 18.79 -0.02 -22.27
N GLU A 369 19.89 0.76 -22.32
CA GLU A 369 20.89 0.70 -23.40
C GLU A 369 21.41 -0.72 -23.64
N ALA A 370 21.63 -1.45 -22.56
CA ALA A 370 22.07 -2.84 -22.55
C ALA A 370 21.18 -3.80 -23.37
N PHE A 371 19.89 -3.50 -23.46
CA PHE A 371 18.89 -4.32 -24.15
C PHE A 371 18.65 -3.82 -25.58
N ILE A 372 18.58 -2.50 -25.74
CA ILE A 372 18.31 -1.86 -27.04
C ILE A 372 19.45 -2.10 -28.04
N LEU A 373 20.71 -2.12 -27.59
CA LEU A 373 21.85 -2.30 -28.50
C LEU A 373 21.93 -3.70 -29.13
N ASP A 374 21.18 -4.68 -28.61
CA ASP A 374 21.06 -6.02 -29.19
C ASP A 374 19.80 -6.17 -30.08
N TYR A 375 19.03 -5.09 -30.30
CA TYR A 375 17.86 -5.12 -31.18
C TYR A 375 18.26 -5.40 -32.65
N PRO A 376 17.43 -6.15 -33.39
CA PRO A 376 17.60 -6.31 -34.83
C PRO A 376 17.42 -4.98 -35.58
N ASP A 377 17.86 -4.94 -36.84
CA ASP A 377 17.73 -3.72 -37.65
C ASP A 377 16.24 -3.39 -37.92
N TRP A 378 15.41 -4.38 -38.26
CA TRP A 378 14.02 -4.16 -38.69
C TRP A 378 13.03 -5.10 -37.99
N ASP A 379 12.25 -4.58 -37.04
CA ASP A 379 11.37 -5.39 -36.18
C ASP A 379 10.24 -4.58 -35.54
N ALA A 380 9.09 -5.21 -35.30
CA ALA A 380 7.97 -4.65 -34.56
C ALA A 380 7.24 -5.74 -33.77
N GLY A 381 6.88 -5.42 -32.52
CA GLY A 381 6.23 -6.36 -31.61
C GLY A 381 4.88 -5.85 -31.10
N ILE A 382 4.01 -6.79 -30.72
CA ILE A 382 2.81 -6.48 -29.95
C ILE A 382 3.17 -6.55 -28.47
N ILE A 383 3.27 -5.39 -27.84
CA ILE A 383 3.76 -5.23 -26.47
C ILE A 383 2.74 -5.73 -25.45
N GLY A 384 1.47 -5.31 -25.60
CA GLY A 384 0.47 -5.57 -24.57
C GLY A 384 -0.97 -5.36 -25.03
N PHE A 385 -1.92 -5.82 -24.23
CA PHE A 385 -3.32 -5.42 -24.34
C PHE A 385 -3.51 -4.15 -23.50
N ILE A 386 -3.96 -3.07 -24.14
CA ILE A 386 -4.42 -1.86 -23.44
C ILE A 386 -5.84 -2.10 -22.92
N GLU A 387 -6.69 -2.67 -23.79
CA GLU A 387 -8.05 -3.05 -23.45
C GLU A 387 -8.35 -4.48 -23.96
N PRO A 388 -9.01 -5.33 -23.16
CA PRO A 388 -9.28 -5.12 -21.73
C PRO A 388 -7.98 -5.14 -20.92
N SER A 389 -7.87 -4.24 -19.93
CA SER A 389 -6.71 -4.21 -19.04
C SER A 389 -6.61 -5.47 -18.16
N GLU A 390 -5.42 -5.74 -17.62
CA GLU A 390 -5.21 -6.88 -16.73
C GLU A 390 -6.17 -6.86 -15.53
N GLY A 391 -6.69 -8.04 -15.16
CA GLY A 391 -7.65 -8.17 -14.06
C GLY A 391 -9.09 -7.80 -14.40
N THR A 392 -9.38 -7.29 -15.61
CA THR A 392 -10.74 -6.96 -16.04
C THR A 392 -11.67 -8.18 -15.93
N LEU A 393 -12.81 -8.01 -15.26
CA LEU A 393 -13.85 -9.02 -15.19
C LEU A 393 -14.57 -9.15 -16.53
N ILE A 394 -14.31 -10.24 -17.25
CA ILE A 394 -14.99 -10.56 -18.50
C ILE A 394 -16.30 -11.30 -18.23
N VAL A 395 -17.42 -10.78 -18.71
CA VAL A 395 -18.78 -11.28 -18.47
C VAL A 395 -19.48 -11.55 -19.79
N ARG A 396 -20.20 -12.67 -19.90
CA ARG A 396 -20.95 -13.00 -21.11
C ARG A 396 -21.97 -11.90 -21.46
N ASN A 397 -22.09 -11.60 -22.75
CA ASN A 397 -22.97 -10.58 -23.34
C ASN A 397 -22.64 -9.12 -22.95
N TRP A 398 -21.49 -8.85 -22.33
CA TRP A 398 -20.99 -7.48 -22.14
C TRP A 398 -19.97 -7.12 -23.23
N PRO A 399 -19.91 -5.85 -23.67
CA PRO A 399 -18.92 -5.39 -24.64
C PRO A 399 -17.58 -5.08 -23.99
N TYR A 400 -16.50 -5.46 -24.66
CA TYR A 400 -15.12 -5.16 -24.29
C TYR A 400 -14.35 -4.65 -25.51
N ASP A 401 -13.74 -3.49 -25.42
CA ASP A 401 -12.84 -3.03 -26.48
C ASP A 401 -11.59 -3.90 -26.51
N ILE A 402 -11.14 -4.24 -27.72
CA ILE A 402 -9.88 -4.95 -27.96
C ILE A 402 -8.92 -3.95 -28.58
N THR A 403 -7.95 -3.51 -27.78
CA THR A 403 -6.92 -2.55 -28.18
C THR A 403 -5.57 -3.07 -27.73
N VAL A 404 -4.60 -3.11 -28.65
CA VAL A 404 -3.24 -3.56 -28.36
C VAL A 404 -2.24 -2.42 -28.53
N LEU A 405 -1.17 -2.43 -27.75
CA LEU A 405 -0.01 -1.57 -27.95
C LEU A 405 0.98 -2.28 -28.88
N VAL A 406 1.43 -1.59 -29.92
CA VAL A 406 2.47 -2.07 -30.84
C VAL A 406 3.64 -1.12 -30.81
N GLY A 407 4.85 -1.65 -30.70
CA GLY A 407 6.09 -0.89 -30.66
C GLY A 407 7.04 -1.24 -31.79
N ASN A 408 7.85 -0.28 -32.21
CA ASN A 408 9.04 -0.53 -32.99
C ASN A 408 10.10 -1.15 -32.06
N THR A 409 10.47 -2.38 -32.36
CA THR A 409 11.45 -3.18 -31.61
C THR A 409 12.73 -3.40 -32.43
N GLY A 410 12.96 -2.57 -33.46
CA GLY A 410 14.15 -2.57 -34.29
C GLY A 410 14.85 -1.20 -34.35
N LEU A 411 16.08 -1.19 -34.85
CA LEU A 411 16.93 0.00 -34.93
C LEU A 411 16.64 0.90 -36.16
N GLU A 412 15.84 0.42 -37.11
CA GLU A 412 15.35 1.19 -38.27
C GLU A 412 13.85 1.50 -38.15
N ALA A 413 13.37 2.45 -38.96
CA ALA A 413 11.93 2.68 -39.07
C ALA A 413 11.23 1.45 -39.67
N PHE A 414 10.20 0.95 -39.00
CA PHE A 414 9.52 -0.29 -39.41
C PHE A 414 8.60 -0.09 -40.63
N GLY A 415 7.70 0.91 -40.57
CA GLY A 415 6.75 1.24 -41.63
C GLY A 415 5.35 0.67 -41.43
N ALA A 416 4.66 0.37 -42.53
CA ALA A 416 3.25 -0.07 -42.51
C ALA A 416 3.11 -1.55 -42.14
N PHE A 417 2.13 -1.86 -41.30
CA PHE A 417 1.83 -3.21 -40.83
C PHE A 417 0.33 -3.46 -40.72
N ASP A 418 -0.07 -4.73 -40.69
CA ASP A 418 -1.41 -5.20 -40.39
C ASP A 418 -1.41 -5.97 -39.06
N ILE A 419 -2.45 -5.81 -38.24
CA ILE A 419 -2.73 -6.69 -37.09
C ILE A 419 -3.96 -7.52 -37.41
N SER A 420 -3.90 -8.81 -37.10
CA SER A 420 -5.05 -9.71 -37.13
C SER A 420 -5.33 -10.33 -35.76
N ALA A 421 -6.56 -10.21 -35.30
CA ALA A 421 -7.06 -10.95 -34.14
C ALA A 421 -7.76 -12.23 -34.58
N THR A 422 -7.49 -13.34 -33.88
CA THR A 422 -8.12 -14.65 -34.11
C THR A 422 -8.49 -15.33 -32.78
N GLY A 423 -9.23 -16.44 -32.84
CA GLY A 423 -9.76 -17.12 -31.66
C GLY A 423 -11.22 -16.75 -31.42
N ASP A 424 -11.55 -16.38 -30.17
CA ASP A 424 -12.90 -15.98 -29.74
C ASP A 424 -13.31 -14.58 -30.21
N PHE A 425 -12.38 -13.82 -30.78
CA PHE A 425 -12.60 -12.55 -31.47
C PHE A 425 -11.89 -12.58 -32.83
N GLN A 426 -12.52 -11.97 -33.85
CA GLN A 426 -11.95 -11.88 -35.21
C GLN A 426 -12.06 -10.45 -35.71
N ALA A 427 -10.91 -9.82 -35.89
CA ALA A 427 -10.81 -8.47 -36.43
C ALA A 427 -9.46 -8.30 -37.12
N SER A 428 -9.33 -7.20 -37.85
CA SER A 428 -8.05 -6.79 -38.40
C SER A 428 -8.00 -5.27 -38.51
N SER A 429 -6.83 -4.71 -38.24
CA SER A 429 -6.55 -3.30 -38.43
C SER A 429 -5.17 -3.14 -39.06
N SER A 430 -4.79 -1.91 -39.40
CA SER A 430 -3.50 -1.59 -39.98
C SER A 430 -2.94 -0.35 -39.31
N GLY A 431 -1.62 -0.30 -39.13
CA GLY A 431 -0.92 0.83 -38.54
C GLY A 431 0.34 1.21 -39.30
N TYR A 432 1.07 2.17 -38.75
CA TYR A 432 2.36 2.59 -39.26
C TYR A 432 3.29 2.97 -38.10
N LEU A 433 4.48 2.39 -38.06
CA LEU A 433 5.50 2.70 -37.05
C LEU A 433 6.68 3.45 -37.69
N GLU A 434 7.03 4.58 -37.08
CA GLU A 434 8.28 5.29 -37.36
C GLU A 434 9.44 4.68 -36.54
N PHE A 435 10.65 5.21 -36.72
CA PHE A 435 11.77 4.87 -35.83
C PHE A 435 11.39 5.20 -34.39
N ALA A 436 11.66 4.27 -33.46
CA ALA A 436 11.29 4.42 -32.05
C ALA A 436 9.79 4.73 -31.82
N GLY A 437 8.91 4.35 -32.75
CA GLY A 437 7.47 4.62 -32.61
C GLY A 437 6.76 3.56 -31.77
N ALA A 438 5.68 3.97 -31.10
CA ALA A 438 4.67 3.07 -30.55
C ALA A 438 3.27 3.58 -30.95
N ASP A 439 2.30 2.68 -31.12
CA ASP A 439 0.92 3.03 -31.47
C ASP A 439 -0.09 2.09 -30.81
N SER A 440 -1.24 2.66 -30.47
CA SER A 440 -2.39 1.92 -29.91
C SER A 440 -3.34 1.53 -31.03
N ILE A 441 -3.49 0.23 -31.27
CA ILE A 441 -4.29 -0.29 -32.38
C ILE A 441 -5.60 -0.86 -31.86
N HIS A 442 -6.66 -0.07 -32.02
CA HIS A 442 -8.02 -0.52 -31.75
C HIS A 442 -8.51 -1.49 -32.84
N LEU A 443 -8.87 -2.71 -32.44
CA LEU A 443 -9.31 -3.79 -33.33
C LEU A 443 -10.85 -3.89 -33.39
N GLY A 444 -11.54 -3.44 -32.35
CA GLY A 444 -13.00 -3.42 -32.28
C GLY A 444 -13.53 -3.86 -30.92
N GLU A 445 -14.84 -4.08 -30.84
CA GLU A 445 -15.54 -4.49 -29.62
C GLU A 445 -15.85 -6.00 -29.65
N TRP A 446 -15.37 -6.74 -28.66
CA TRP A 446 -15.66 -8.15 -28.43
C TRP A 446 -16.81 -8.31 -27.43
N ILE A 447 -17.82 -9.11 -27.81
CA ILE A 447 -18.94 -9.49 -26.94
C ILE A 447 -18.90 -11.02 -26.76
N PRO A 448 -18.37 -11.56 -25.66
CA PRO A 448 -18.31 -13.00 -25.45
C PRO A 448 -19.71 -13.60 -25.30
N ALA A 449 -20.03 -14.58 -26.15
CA ALA A 449 -21.38 -15.14 -26.24
C ALA A 449 -21.64 -16.30 -25.25
N SER A 450 -20.60 -16.84 -24.60
CA SER A 450 -20.72 -18.00 -23.72
C SER A 450 -19.71 -17.92 -22.57
N PRO A 451 -20.07 -18.42 -21.37
CA PRO A 451 -19.17 -18.46 -20.24
C PRO A 451 -18.08 -19.54 -20.39
N GLY A 452 -17.03 -19.43 -19.60
CA GLY A 452 -15.85 -20.29 -19.60
C GLY A 452 -14.66 -19.65 -20.31
N TYR A 453 -13.65 -20.48 -20.57
CA TYR A 453 -12.37 -20.00 -21.07
C TYR A 453 -12.44 -19.45 -22.51
N ALA A 454 -11.96 -18.22 -22.69
CA ALA A 454 -11.81 -17.57 -23.98
C ALA A 454 -10.34 -17.23 -24.25
N SER A 455 -9.96 -17.25 -25.53
CA SER A 455 -8.62 -16.85 -25.97
C SER A 455 -8.68 -16.01 -27.24
N ILE A 456 -7.95 -14.89 -27.23
CA ILE A 456 -7.77 -14.00 -28.38
C ILE A 456 -6.27 -13.95 -28.69
N PHE A 457 -5.92 -14.18 -29.95
CA PHE A 457 -4.55 -14.10 -30.45
C PHE A 457 -4.45 -12.92 -31.41
N CYS A 458 -3.63 -11.93 -31.07
CA CYS A 458 -3.31 -10.82 -31.94
C CYS A 458 -1.95 -11.09 -32.58
N THR A 459 -1.87 -11.00 -33.91
CA THR A 459 -0.63 -11.22 -34.67
C THR A 459 -0.37 -10.04 -35.59
N ILE A 460 0.85 -9.50 -35.56
CA ILE A 460 1.34 -8.46 -36.45
C ILE A 460 1.93 -9.08 -37.73
N SER A 461 1.74 -8.42 -38.89
CA SER A 461 2.27 -8.85 -40.18
C SER A 461 2.54 -7.67 -41.13
N PRO A 462 3.73 -7.55 -41.72
CA PRO A 462 4.93 -8.28 -41.32
C PRO A 462 5.31 -7.93 -39.87
N GLY A 463 6.00 -8.84 -39.18
CA GLY A 463 6.40 -8.69 -37.80
C GLY A 463 7.87 -8.28 -37.63
N GLY A 464 8.78 -8.95 -38.34
CA GLY A 464 10.17 -8.50 -38.39
C GLY A 464 11.18 -9.61 -38.52
N GLU A 465 12.27 -9.46 -37.77
CA GLU A 465 13.35 -10.44 -37.63
C GLU A 465 13.19 -11.32 -36.38
N ARG A 466 12.41 -10.88 -35.39
CA ARG A 466 11.99 -11.64 -34.22
C ARG A 466 10.56 -12.13 -34.43
N ASP A 467 10.34 -13.43 -34.27
CA ASP A 467 9.01 -14.05 -34.44
C ASP A 467 8.29 -14.23 -33.07
N ASP A 468 9.01 -14.05 -31.96
CA ASP A 468 8.52 -14.28 -30.59
C ASP A 468 7.66 -13.14 -30.04
N ASN A 469 7.85 -11.92 -30.53
CA ASN A 469 7.07 -10.72 -30.21
C ASN A 469 5.93 -10.44 -31.21
N ASP A 470 5.83 -11.23 -32.27
CA ASP A 470 4.84 -11.06 -33.35
C ASP A 470 3.41 -11.41 -32.93
N THR A 471 3.24 -12.22 -31.88
CA THR A 471 1.93 -12.73 -31.46
C THR A 471 1.73 -12.64 -29.97
N LEU A 472 0.73 -11.86 -29.57
CA LEU A 472 0.29 -11.73 -28.19
C LEU A 472 -1.01 -12.49 -27.96
N ARG A 473 -1.14 -13.10 -26.77
CA ARG A 473 -2.31 -13.90 -26.39
C ARG A 473 -3.00 -13.30 -25.17
N PHE A 474 -4.29 -13.01 -25.31
CA PHE A 474 -5.18 -12.71 -24.19
C PHE A 474 -5.99 -13.96 -23.82
N GLU A 475 -6.03 -14.28 -22.53
CA GLU A 475 -6.80 -15.39 -21.99
C GLU A 475 -7.67 -14.90 -20.82
N ALA A 476 -8.95 -15.25 -20.83
CA ALA A 476 -9.86 -14.87 -19.76
C ALA A 476 -10.89 -15.95 -19.49
N ASP A 477 -11.28 -16.08 -18.21
CA ASP A 477 -12.43 -16.87 -17.81
C ASP A 477 -13.70 -16.01 -17.88
N VAL A 478 -14.47 -16.18 -18.95
CA VAL A 478 -15.71 -15.43 -19.18
C VAL A 478 -16.76 -15.86 -18.17
N LYS A 479 -17.18 -14.95 -17.32
CA LYS A 479 -18.18 -15.20 -16.29
C LYS A 479 -19.59 -15.24 -16.86
N GLY A 480 -20.37 -16.21 -16.39
CA GLY A 480 -21.80 -16.32 -16.68
C GLY A 480 -22.66 -15.60 -15.65
N TRP A 481 -23.96 -15.85 -15.76
CA TRP A 481 -24.97 -15.33 -14.83
C TRP A 481 -25.68 -16.49 -14.14
N GLY A 482 -25.95 -16.34 -12.85
CA GLY A 482 -26.76 -17.23 -12.03
C GLY A 482 -27.91 -16.48 -11.38
N GLY A 483 -29.03 -17.17 -11.15
CA GLY A 483 -30.17 -16.62 -10.42
C GLY A 483 -29.96 -16.76 -8.92
N VAL A 484 -30.35 -15.75 -8.16
CA VAL A 484 -30.49 -15.82 -6.72
C VAL A 484 -31.92 -15.42 -6.37
N GLU A 485 -32.59 -16.29 -5.63
CA GLU A 485 -33.96 -16.04 -5.16
C GLU A 485 -34.09 -16.39 -3.68
N GLY A 486 -34.99 -15.70 -2.98
CA GLY A 486 -35.15 -15.87 -1.55
C GLY A 486 -36.38 -15.18 -1.02
N ILE A 487 -36.78 -15.53 0.20
CA ILE A 487 -37.86 -14.85 0.91
C ILE A 487 -37.32 -14.39 2.26
N VAL A 488 -37.58 -13.14 2.62
CA VAL A 488 -37.29 -12.59 3.95
C VAL A 488 -38.59 -12.52 4.75
N THR A 489 -38.67 -13.24 5.87
CA THR A 489 -39.86 -13.31 6.72
C THR A 489 -39.53 -13.17 8.19
N ASP A 490 -40.51 -12.74 8.97
CA ASP A 490 -40.43 -12.78 10.44
C ASP A 490 -40.50 -14.23 10.94
N ALA A 491 -39.57 -14.61 11.81
CA ALA A 491 -39.39 -15.98 12.29
C ALA A 491 -40.58 -16.52 13.10
N PHE A 492 -41.42 -15.65 13.67
CA PHE A 492 -42.54 -16.06 14.53
C PHE A 492 -43.89 -15.99 13.83
N SER A 493 -44.16 -14.89 13.13
CA SER A 493 -45.43 -14.64 12.44
C SER A 493 -45.44 -15.16 11.01
N ASN A 494 -44.26 -15.40 10.42
CA ASN A 494 -44.09 -15.76 9.01
C ASN A 494 -44.63 -14.68 8.05
N GLU A 495 -44.80 -13.45 8.54
CA GLU A 495 -45.16 -12.29 7.72
C GLU A 495 -43.94 -11.82 6.91
N PRO A 496 -44.15 -11.29 5.69
CA PRO A 496 -43.08 -10.80 4.84
C PRO A 496 -42.40 -9.56 5.40
N ILE A 497 -41.09 -9.44 5.18
CA ILE A 497 -40.28 -8.29 5.59
C ILE A 497 -39.79 -7.54 4.35
N THR A 498 -39.99 -6.22 4.32
CA THR A 498 -39.33 -5.33 3.37
C THR A 498 -37.85 -5.22 3.75
N ALA A 499 -36.95 -5.52 2.82
CA ALA A 499 -35.51 -5.45 3.03
C ALA A 499 -34.78 -5.11 1.72
N THR A 500 -33.58 -4.55 1.84
CA THR A 500 -32.64 -4.38 0.74
C THR A 500 -31.46 -5.34 0.95
N LEU A 501 -31.11 -6.09 -0.09
CA LEU A 501 -29.96 -6.99 -0.08
C LEU A 501 -28.86 -6.42 -0.97
N TYR A 502 -27.64 -6.44 -0.45
CA TYR A 502 -26.43 -5.94 -1.07
C TYR A 502 -25.45 -7.10 -1.27
N PHE A 503 -25.04 -7.34 -2.51
CA PHE A 503 -24.13 -8.42 -2.89
C PHE A 503 -22.75 -7.86 -3.17
N TYR A 504 -21.84 -8.05 -2.22
CA TYR A 504 -20.43 -7.72 -2.32
C TYR A 504 -19.68 -8.94 -2.82
N ARG A 505 -18.77 -8.75 -3.77
CA ARG A 505 -17.93 -9.86 -4.24
C ARG A 505 -16.71 -9.94 -3.33
N ASP A 506 -16.25 -11.14 -2.97
CA ASP A 506 -15.18 -11.31 -1.97
C ASP A 506 -13.88 -10.52 -2.28
N ASN A 507 -13.58 -10.29 -3.56
CA ASN A 507 -12.40 -9.55 -4.01
C ASN A 507 -12.65 -8.04 -4.24
N GLN A 508 -13.86 -7.53 -3.97
CA GLN A 508 -14.27 -6.14 -4.10
C GLN A 508 -15.26 -5.77 -2.96
N PRO A 509 -14.77 -5.64 -1.71
CA PRO A 509 -15.63 -5.52 -0.53
C PRO A 509 -16.19 -4.10 -0.31
N ASP A 510 -15.64 -3.08 -0.97
CA ASP A 510 -15.92 -1.68 -0.64
C ASP A 510 -17.26 -1.19 -1.19
N GLU A 511 -17.74 -1.74 -2.31
CA GLU A 511 -19.02 -1.38 -2.92
C GLU A 511 -19.83 -2.62 -3.35
N PRO A 512 -21.16 -2.61 -3.16
CA PRO A 512 -22.00 -3.72 -3.58
C PRO A 512 -22.06 -3.78 -5.10
N MET A 513 -21.72 -4.94 -5.66
CA MET A 513 -21.79 -5.18 -7.10
C MET A 513 -23.25 -5.24 -7.58
N PHE A 514 -24.15 -5.73 -6.73
CA PHE A 514 -25.57 -5.83 -7.02
C PHE A 514 -26.43 -5.49 -5.80
N THR A 515 -27.63 -4.99 -6.06
CA THR A 515 -28.62 -4.65 -5.02
C THR A 515 -30.01 -5.07 -5.45
N VAL A 516 -30.79 -5.66 -4.55
CA VAL A 516 -32.19 -6.03 -4.79
C VAL A 516 -33.05 -5.76 -3.56
N GLY A 517 -34.26 -5.24 -3.75
CA GLY A 517 -35.25 -5.10 -2.68
C GLY A 517 -36.24 -6.28 -2.67
N THR A 518 -36.76 -6.63 -1.50
CA THR A 518 -37.85 -7.60 -1.38
C THR A 518 -39.20 -6.97 -1.77
N ASP A 519 -40.13 -7.80 -2.25
CA ASP A 519 -41.53 -7.42 -2.45
C ASP A 519 -42.24 -7.27 -1.09
N PRO A 520 -42.80 -6.09 -0.74
CA PRO A 520 -43.38 -5.85 0.59
C PRO A 520 -44.61 -6.72 0.94
N LEU A 521 -45.25 -7.36 -0.05
CA LEU A 521 -46.43 -8.21 0.18
C LEU A 521 -46.08 -9.68 0.34
N THR A 522 -44.89 -10.10 -0.09
CA THR A 522 -44.51 -11.51 -0.16
C THR A 522 -43.15 -11.82 0.45
N GLY A 523 -42.31 -10.81 0.67
CA GLY A 523 -40.93 -10.94 1.16
C GLY A 523 -39.97 -11.51 0.11
N LEU A 524 -40.47 -11.82 -1.08
CA LEU A 524 -39.71 -12.45 -2.16
C LEU A 524 -38.76 -11.45 -2.79
N TYR A 525 -37.54 -11.90 -3.10
CA TYR A 525 -36.63 -11.22 -4.01
C TYR A 525 -36.09 -12.21 -5.04
N GLU A 526 -35.78 -11.70 -6.23
CA GLU A 526 -35.17 -12.45 -7.33
C GLU A 526 -34.20 -11.51 -8.05
N ILE A 527 -32.97 -11.95 -8.26
CA ILE A 527 -31.95 -11.22 -8.99
C ILE A 527 -31.08 -12.18 -9.81
N GLU A 528 -30.68 -11.77 -11.00
CA GLU A 528 -29.67 -12.46 -11.80
C GLU A 528 -28.33 -11.71 -11.63
N ILE A 529 -27.31 -12.38 -11.10
CA ILE A 529 -25.99 -11.81 -10.82
C ILE A 529 -24.88 -12.64 -11.44
N VAL A 530 -23.67 -12.08 -11.52
CA VAL A 530 -22.51 -12.74 -12.11
C VAL A 530 -22.11 -13.95 -11.26
N GLU A 531 -21.58 -15.01 -11.87
CA GLU A 531 -21.10 -16.15 -11.10
C GLU A 531 -19.91 -15.80 -10.18
N GLY A 532 -19.86 -16.45 -9.03
CA GLY A 532 -18.81 -16.25 -8.05
C GLY A 532 -19.32 -16.35 -6.62
N ASN A 533 -18.44 -16.04 -5.67
CA ASN A 533 -18.76 -15.99 -4.25
C ASN A 533 -19.06 -14.56 -3.83
N TYR A 534 -20.05 -14.44 -2.95
CA TYR A 534 -20.54 -13.17 -2.45
C TYR A 534 -20.65 -13.14 -0.92
N HIS A 535 -20.29 -11.99 -0.36
CA HIS A 535 -20.76 -11.51 0.93
C HIS A 535 -22.06 -10.74 0.72
N VAL A 536 -23.14 -11.16 1.38
CA VAL A 536 -24.47 -10.59 1.26
C VAL A 536 -24.88 -9.90 2.55
N VAL A 537 -25.11 -8.59 2.48
CA VAL A 537 -25.66 -7.79 3.58
C VAL A 537 -27.16 -7.59 3.35
N ILE A 538 -27.97 -7.88 4.35
CA ILE A 538 -29.42 -7.72 4.33
C ILE A 538 -29.76 -6.58 5.29
N GLU A 539 -30.35 -5.52 4.77
CA GLU A 539 -30.84 -4.37 5.52
C GLU A 539 -32.38 -4.36 5.52
N PRO A 540 -33.02 -4.97 6.53
CA PRO A 540 -34.46 -4.96 6.67
C PRO A 540 -34.98 -3.62 7.21
N GLU A 541 -36.28 -3.35 7.00
CA GLU A 541 -36.95 -2.22 7.67
C GLU A 541 -36.98 -2.42 9.20
N ILE A 542 -37.02 -1.32 9.95
CA ILE A 542 -37.22 -1.32 11.41
C ILE A 542 -38.49 -2.15 11.77
N PRO A 543 -38.46 -3.02 12.79
CA PRO A 543 -37.50 -3.15 13.90
C PRO A 543 -36.45 -4.27 13.76
N TYR A 544 -36.16 -4.77 12.54
CA TYR A 544 -35.20 -5.85 12.36
C TYR A 544 -33.76 -5.31 12.22
N THR A 545 -32.77 -6.06 12.71
CA THR A 545 -31.35 -5.72 12.55
C THR A 545 -30.77 -6.28 11.25
N SER A 546 -29.72 -5.62 10.74
CA SER A 546 -29.01 -6.10 9.57
C SER A 546 -28.37 -7.47 9.80
N ARG A 547 -28.27 -8.26 8.73
CA ARG A 547 -27.64 -9.58 8.74
C ARG A 547 -26.64 -9.69 7.61
N GLU A 548 -25.58 -10.44 7.86
CA GLU A 548 -24.52 -10.70 6.88
C GLU A 548 -24.39 -12.20 6.66
N VAL A 549 -24.19 -12.61 5.40
CA VAL A 549 -23.89 -13.98 5.02
C VAL A 549 -22.70 -14.00 4.07
N PHE A 550 -21.69 -14.78 4.43
CA PHE A 550 -20.49 -14.97 3.62
C PHE A 550 -20.59 -16.25 2.77
N ASP A 551 -19.69 -16.38 1.80
CA ASP A 551 -19.54 -17.59 0.97
C ASP A 551 -20.81 -17.98 0.19
N VAL A 552 -21.60 -17.00 -0.26
CA VAL A 552 -22.76 -17.25 -1.12
C VAL A 552 -22.28 -17.54 -2.53
N GLU A 553 -22.19 -18.83 -2.87
CA GLU A 553 -21.80 -19.29 -4.21
C GLU A 553 -22.97 -19.13 -5.21
N VAL A 554 -22.69 -18.40 -6.30
CA VAL A 554 -23.59 -18.23 -7.44
C VAL A 554 -23.03 -19.00 -8.61
N ILE A 555 -23.80 -19.97 -9.09
CA ILE A 555 -23.41 -20.87 -10.17
C ILE A 555 -24.17 -20.51 -11.45
N VAL A 556 -23.47 -20.56 -12.58
CA VAL A 556 -24.02 -20.21 -13.90
C VAL A 556 -25.20 -21.09 -14.28
N ASN A 557 -26.29 -20.45 -14.71
CA ASN A 557 -27.56 -21.09 -15.10
C ASN A 557 -28.22 -21.94 -13.99
N GLU A 558 -27.82 -21.76 -12.73
CA GLU A 558 -28.50 -22.32 -11.56
C GLU A 558 -29.24 -21.21 -10.80
N ASN A 559 -30.24 -21.61 -10.00
CA ASN A 559 -30.91 -20.72 -9.06
C ASN A 559 -30.44 -21.08 -7.64
N THR A 560 -29.67 -20.20 -7.03
CA THR A 560 -29.28 -20.29 -5.62
C THR A 560 -30.45 -19.77 -4.76
N TYR A 561 -30.98 -20.63 -3.88
CA TYR A 561 -32.00 -20.21 -2.92
C TYR A 561 -31.35 -19.68 -1.64
N LEU A 562 -31.68 -18.45 -1.26
CA LEU A 562 -31.13 -17.75 -0.11
C LEU A 562 -32.27 -17.10 0.70
N GLY A 563 -32.92 -17.88 1.58
CA GLY A 563 -34.03 -17.39 2.41
C GLY A 563 -33.56 -16.94 3.80
N PHE A 564 -34.26 -15.95 4.37
CA PHE A 564 -33.95 -15.39 5.69
C PHE A 564 -35.17 -15.36 6.59
N GLU A 565 -35.02 -15.91 7.80
CA GLU A 565 -35.97 -15.74 8.89
C GLU A 565 -35.35 -14.79 9.92
N LEU A 566 -35.96 -13.61 10.09
CA LEU A 566 -35.46 -12.56 10.97
C LEU A 566 -36.31 -12.46 12.24
N ILE A 567 -35.69 -12.02 13.32
CA ILE A 567 -36.37 -11.73 14.59
C ILE A 567 -36.34 -10.23 14.80
N ALA A 568 -37.50 -9.62 15.06
CA ALA A 568 -37.60 -8.21 15.42
C ALA A 568 -36.78 -7.94 16.69
N ALA A 569 -35.95 -6.90 16.69
CA ALA A 569 -35.23 -6.50 17.87
C ALA A 569 -36.22 -5.98 18.93
N PRO A 570 -36.18 -6.49 20.17
CA PRO A 570 -37.08 -6.02 21.22
C PRO A 570 -36.63 -4.69 21.83
N ILE A 571 -35.40 -4.25 21.57
CA ILE A 571 -34.79 -3.07 22.18
C ILE A 571 -34.43 -2.07 21.10
N LEU A 572 -34.83 -0.81 21.30
CA LEU A 572 -34.27 0.33 20.59
C LEU A 572 -33.13 0.92 21.41
N LEU A 573 -31.93 0.92 20.85
CA LEU A 573 -30.76 1.58 21.42
C LEU A 573 -30.58 2.93 20.71
N VAL A 574 -31.02 4.00 21.37
CA VAL A 574 -30.91 5.36 20.84
C VAL A 574 -29.57 5.94 21.26
N ASP A 575 -28.77 6.22 20.25
CA ASP A 575 -27.46 6.83 20.32
C ASP A 575 -27.57 8.33 20.08
N ASP A 576 -27.48 9.08 21.17
CA ASP A 576 -27.67 10.52 21.25
C ASP A 576 -26.48 11.19 21.97
N ASP A 577 -25.28 10.64 21.78
CA ASP A 577 -24.07 11.07 22.47
C ASP A 577 -23.25 12.15 21.74
N GLY A 578 -23.80 12.70 20.65
CA GLY A 578 -23.11 13.69 19.82
C GLY A 578 -22.09 13.11 18.84
N GLY A 579 -22.09 11.79 18.60
CA GLY A 579 -21.20 11.10 17.65
C GLY A 579 -19.93 10.54 18.31
N GLU A 580 -19.97 10.33 19.62
CA GLU A 580 -18.92 9.66 20.37
C GLU A 580 -19.03 8.13 20.20
N GLY A 581 -17.98 7.40 20.59
CA GLY A 581 -17.88 5.95 20.32
C GLY A 581 -18.39 5.05 21.45
N TYR A 582 -19.52 5.38 22.09
CA TYR A 582 -19.98 4.68 23.30
C TYR A 582 -20.94 3.51 23.06
N GLU A 583 -21.32 3.23 21.83
CA GLU A 583 -22.44 2.34 21.49
C GLU A 583 -22.13 0.87 21.82
N SER A 584 -20.87 0.48 21.63
CA SER A 584 -20.36 -0.85 22.03
C SER A 584 -20.48 -1.12 23.54
N TYR A 585 -20.57 -0.06 24.36
CA TYR A 585 -20.80 -0.20 25.79
C TYR A 585 -22.23 -0.65 26.13
N TYR A 586 -23.13 -0.63 25.17
CA TYR A 586 -24.51 -1.08 25.31
C TYR A 586 -24.77 -2.33 24.47
N SER A 587 -24.40 -2.33 23.18
CA SER A 587 -24.72 -3.43 22.26
C SER A 587 -24.05 -4.75 22.64
N VAL A 588 -22.79 -4.74 23.07
CA VAL A 588 -22.06 -5.97 23.43
C VAL A 588 -22.67 -6.67 24.66
N PRO A 589 -22.94 -5.98 25.78
CA PRO A 589 -23.67 -6.59 26.90
C PRO A 589 -25.06 -7.11 26.54
N LEU A 590 -25.83 -6.38 25.73
CA LEU A 590 -27.18 -6.80 25.33
C LEU A 590 -27.14 -8.10 24.53
N LEU A 591 -26.21 -8.19 23.57
CA LEU A 591 -26.00 -9.40 22.77
C LEU A 591 -25.55 -10.58 23.64
N ALA A 592 -24.62 -10.34 24.58
CA ALA A 592 -24.15 -11.36 25.54
C ALA A 592 -25.27 -11.90 26.45
N SER A 593 -26.33 -11.12 26.61
CA SER A 593 -27.54 -11.49 27.35
C SER A 593 -28.66 -12.07 26.49
N GLY A 594 -28.39 -12.29 25.20
CA GLY A 594 -29.33 -12.90 24.26
C GLY A 594 -30.44 -11.96 23.82
N PHE A 595 -30.21 -10.65 23.83
CA PHE A 595 -31.10 -9.64 23.27
C PHE A 595 -30.48 -9.01 22.04
N ASP A 596 -31.28 -8.90 20.97
CA ASP A 596 -30.94 -8.06 19.84
C ASP A 596 -31.37 -6.61 20.10
N ALA A 597 -30.63 -5.64 19.57
CA ALA A 597 -30.94 -4.23 19.74
C ALA A 597 -30.81 -3.49 18.42
N TYR A 598 -31.90 -2.84 18.00
CA TYR A 598 -31.85 -1.95 16.84
C TYR A 598 -31.20 -0.64 17.27
N ARG A 599 -30.09 -0.28 16.63
CA ARG A 599 -29.42 1.00 16.91
C ARG A 599 -30.04 2.12 16.08
N TRP A 600 -30.33 3.24 16.73
CA TRP A 600 -30.80 4.46 16.10
C TRP A 600 -29.85 5.60 16.45
N ASN A 601 -29.15 6.15 15.46
CA ASN A 601 -28.23 7.27 15.68
C ASN A 601 -28.94 8.58 15.36
N THR A 602 -29.16 9.44 16.36
CA THR A 602 -29.96 10.67 16.20
C THR A 602 -29.31 11.65 15.23
N ALA A 603 -27.98 11.69 15.15
CA ALA A 603 -27.25 12.56 14.23
C ALA A 603 -27.42 12.14 12.75
N LEU A 604 -27.59 10.85 12.47
CA LEU A 604 -27.78 10.31 11.12
C LEU A 604 -29.26 10.19 10.73
N ASN A 605 -30.09 9.74 11.66
CA ASN A 605 -31.48 9.35 11.41
C ASN A 605 -32.50 10.43 11.83
N GLY A 606 -32.08 11.44 12.60
CA GLY A 606 -32.98 12.36 13.27
C GLY A 606 -33.57 11.76 14.56
N GLU A 607 -34.50 12.48 15.19
CA GLU A 607 -35.16 12.04 16.41
C GLU A 607 -36.15 10.91 16.09
N PRO A 608 -36.12 9.75 16.79
CA PRO A 608 -37.13 8.72 16.61
C PRO A 608 -38.46 9.21 17.21
N GLU A 609 -39.59 9.10 16.49
CA GLU A 609 -40.90 9.56 16.98
C GLU A 609 -41.81 8.35 17.29
N SER A 610 -42.55 7.88 16.28
CA SER A 610 -43.45 6.75 16.44
C SER A 610 -42.71 5.42 16.54
N GLU A 611 -41.45 5.40 16.10
CA GLU A 611 -40.54 4.25 16.05
C GLU A 611 -40.28 3.65 17.44
N LEU A 612 -40.26 4.48 18.51
CA LEU A 612 -40.07 3.98 19.88
C LEU A 612 -41.12 2.92 20.25
N ASN A 613 -42.34 3.05 19.73
CA ASN A 613 -43.46 2.16 20.03
C ASN A 613 -43.37 0.80 19.32
N LEU A 614 -42.39 0.59 18.44
CA LEU A 614 -42.12 -0.71 17.82
C LEU A 614 -41.37 -1.67 18.75
N PHE A 615 -40.80 -1.16 19.85
CA PHE A 615 -39.89 -1.89 20.72
C PHE A 615 -40.51 -2.14 22.10
N SER A 616 -40.07 -3.23 22.73
CA SER A 616 -40.49 -3.57 24.10
C SER A 616 -39.77 -2.74 25.16
N ALA A 617 -38.59 -2.21 24.84
CA ALA A 617 -37.85 -1.27 25.68
C ALA A 617 -37.00 -0.30 24.83
N VAL A 618 -36.80 0.90 25.37
CA VAL A 618 -35.91 1.92 24.82
C VAL A 618 -34.78 2.18 25.80
N ILE A 619 -33.55 2.08 25.32
CA ILE A 619 -32.35 2.52 26.02
C ILE A 619 -31.87 3.78 25.29
N TRP A 620 -31.99 4.93 25.95
CA TRP A 620 -31.55 6.21 25.41
C TRP A 620 -30.30 6.65 26.17
N PHE A 621 -29.18 6.81 25.45
CA PHE A 621 -27.94 7.27 26.05
C PHE A 621 -27.42 8.55 25.40
N THR A 622 -26.97 9.47 26.24
CA THR A 622 -26.46 10.80 25.81
C THR A 622 -24.94 10.94 26.04
N GLY A 623 -24.28 9.86 26.45
CA GLY A 623 -22.85 9.81 26.75
C GLY A 623 -22.40 10.91 27.74
N ASN A 624 -21.45 11.72 27.30
CA ASN A 624 -20.84 12.82 28.07
C ASN A 624 -21.24 14.22 27.58
N GLU A 625 -22.38 14.37 26.90
CA GLU A 625 -22.90 15.68 26.48
C GLU A 625 -23.03 16.64 27.69
N THR A 626 -22.65 17.92 27.50
CA THR A 626 -22.50 18.90 28.59
C THR A 626 -23.36 20.15 28.42
N THR A 627 -23.95 20.36 27.25
CA THR A 627 -24.62 21.62 26.90
C THR A 627 -26.13 21.47 26.79
N GLU A 628 -26.61 20.45 26.08
CA GLU A 628 -28.03 20.11 25.92
C GLU A 628 -28.13 18.59 25.75
N SER A 629 -28.15 17.84 26.86
CA SER A 629 -28.16 16.37 26.81
C SER A 629 -29.45 15.79 26.24
N LEU A 630 -30.56 16.52 26.33
CA LEU A 630 -31.82 16.24 25.64
C LEU A 630 -32.45 17.56 25.21
N THR A 631 -32.74 17.71 23.94
CA THR A 631 -33.47 18.85 23.38
C THR A 631 -34.91 18.88 23.89
N SER A 632 -35.58 20.02 23.74
CA SER A 632 -37.02 20.12 24.08
C SER A 632 -37.90 19.21 23.22
N SER A 633 -37.45 18.84 22.01
CA SER A 633 -38.19 17.96 21.11
C SER A 633 -38.10 16.50 21.58
N GLU A 634 -36.89 16.03 21.88
CA GLU A 634 -36.65 14.70 22.46
C GLU A 634 -37.35 14.52 23.80
N GLN A 635 -37.40 15.57 24.63
CA GLN A 635 -38.18 15.53 25.87
C GLN A 635 -39.66 15.25 25.61
N MET A 636 -40.29 15.93 24.64
CA MET A 636 -41.69 15.68 24.28
C MET A 636 -41.91 14.28 23.70
N ILE A 637 -40.97 13.77 22.91
CA ILE A 637 -41.01 12.41 22.34
C ILE A 637 -40.98 11.37 23.46
N LEU A 638 -40.07 11.52 24.42
CA LEU A 638 -39.97 10.62 25.58
C LEU A 638 -41.22 10.71 26.46
N GLU A 639 -41.77 11.91 26.68
CA GLU A 639 -43.04 12.10 27.39
C GLU A 639 -44.19 11.34 26.68
N GLU A 640 -44.32 11.47 25.36
CA GLU A 640 -45.35 10.77 24.58
C GLU A 640 -45.17 9.24 24.60
N TYR A 641 -43.93 8.77 24.54
CA TYR A 641 -43.60 7.34 24.67
C TYR A 641 -43.97 6.77 26.05
N LEU A 642 -43.69 7.53 27.12
CA LEU A 642 -44.05 7.12 28.48
C LEU A 642 -45.57 7.20 28.71
N ASP A 643 -46.26 8.21 28.17
CA ASP A 643 -47.72 8.27 28.17
C ASP A 643 -48.38 7.08 27.45
N ALA A 644 -47.69 6.50 26.45
CA ALA A 644 -48.12 5.28 25.76
C ALA A 644 -47.83 3.98 26.53
N GLY A 645 -47.22 4.06 27.73
CA GLY A 645 -46.88 2.91 28.58
C GLY A 645 -45.51 2.31 28.29
N GLY A 646 -44.60 3.09 27.71
CA GLY A 646 -43.25 2.65 27.34
C GLY A 646 -42.35 2.24 28.50
N ASN A 647 -41.26 1.54 28.16
CA ASN A 647 -40.21 1.13 29.09
C ASN A 647 -38.92 1.87 28.73
N LEU A 648 -38.46 2.78 29.58
CA LEU A 648 -37.32 3.66 29.28
C LEU A 648 -36.18 3.48 30.29
N LEU A 649 -34.99 3.12 29.80
CA LEU A 649 -33.72 3.37 30.50
C LEU A 649 -33.10 4.63 29.89
N LEU A 650 -33.01 5.70 30.70
CA LEU A 650 -32.34 6.93 30.30
C LEU A 650 -31.04 7.08 31.08
N THR A 651 -29.93 7.21 30.35
CA THR A 651 -28.59 7.26 30.95
C THR A 651 -27.67 8.24 30.24
N GLY A 652 -26.78 8.84 31.00
CA GLY A 652 -25.87 9.85 30.48
C GLY A 652 -25.46 10.79 31.59
N GLN A 653 -24.55 11.69 31.25
CA GLN A 653 -24.05 12.68 32.18
C GLN A 653 -24.80 14.00 31.98
N ASN A 654 -24.96 14.76 33.06
CA ASN A 654 -25.55 16.10 33.07
C ASN A 654 -27.04 16.19 32.69
N ILE A 655 -27.73 15.08 32.41
CA ILE A 655 -29.15 15.08 32.00
C ILE A 655 -30.03 15.80 33.03
N ALA A 656 -29.87 15.55 34.33
CA ALA A 656 -30.68 16.23 35.34
C ALA A 656 -30.31 17.72 35.45
N GLU A 657 -29.05 18.07 35.20
CA GLU A 657 -28.60 19.46 35.17
C GLU A 657 -29.18 20.23 33.98
N THR A 658 -29.16 19.65 32.78
CA THR A 658 -29.65 20.28 31.55
C THR A 658 -31.18 20.29 31.46
N CYS A 659 -31.85 19.30 32.04
CA CYS A 659 -33.31 19.19 32.04
C CYS A 659 -33.97 19.75 33.32
N ASP A 660 -33.24 20.49 34.17
CA ASP A 660 -33.80 21.03 35.41
C ASP A 660 -35.01 21.94 35.15
N GLY A 661 -36.13 21.64 35.82
CA GLY A 661 -37.40 22.32 35.65
C GLY A 661 -38.25 21.90 34.45
N SER A 662 -37.87 20.84 33.73
CA SER A 662 -38.71 20.19 32.71
C SER A 662 -39.78 19.29 33.32
N ASP A 663 -40.88 19.10 32.58
CA ASP A 663 -41.96 18.18 32.96
C ASP A 663 -41.46 16.72 32.87
N LEU A 664 -40.68 16.35 31.83
CA LEU A 664 -39.99 15.06 31.75
C LEU A 664 -39.26 14.70 33.05
N LEU A 665 -38.38 15.58 33.55
CA LEU A 665 -37.57 15.26 34.73
C LEU A 665 -38.44 15.09 35.99
N SER A 666 -39.38 16.01 36.25
CA SER A 666 -40.11 16.01 37.52
C SER A 666 -41.30 15.07 37.56
N ASP A 667 -42.05 14.97 36.46
CA ASP A 667 -43.36 14.34 36.40
C ASP A 667 -43.28 12.92 35.80
N TYR A 668 -42.33 12.67 34.90
CA TYR A 668 -42.14 11.36 34.24
C TYR A 668 -40.96 10.54 34.76
N LEU A 669 -39.82 11.17 35.03
CA LEU A 669 -38.66 10.49 35.61
C LEU A 669 -38.71 10.49 37.15
N GLY A 670 -39.58 11.31 37.75
CA GLY A 670 -39.77 11.40 39.19
C GLY A 670 -38.53 11.92 39.93
N ALA A 671 -37.70 12.73 39.27
CA ALA A 671 -36.45 13.25 39.79
C ALA A 671 -36.43 14.79 39.83
N ALA A 672 -35.60 15.35 40.72
CA ALA A 672 -35.20 16.76 40.66
C ALA A 672 -33.72 16.89 40.99
N LEU A 673 -33.06 17.84 40.32
CA LEU A 673 -31.64 18.12 40.53
C LEU A 673 -31.37 18.55 41.97
N GLU A 674 -30.43 17.87 42.64
CA GLU A 674 -29.83 18.33 43.89
C GLU A 674 -28.56 19.12 43.61
N THR A 675 -27.66 18.56 42.80
CA THR A 675 -26.44 19.22 42.32
C THR A 675 -25.94 18.52 41.05
N GLY A 676 -25.43 19.28 40.09
CA GLY A 676 -24.91 18.73 38.81
C GLY A 676 -23.66 17.87 38.94
N ASN A 677 -23.01 17.77 40.11
CA ASN A 677 -21.91 16.83 40.28
C ASN A 677 -21.70 16.41 41.74
N ALA A 678 -21.89 15.13 42.03
CA ALA A 678 -21.63 14.50 43.33
C ALA A 678 -20.14 14.21 43.57
N TYR A 679 -19.32 14.23 42.51
CA TYR A 679 -17.89 13.86 42.51
C TYR A 679 -17.63 12.45 43.06
N GLN A 680 -18.56 11.52 42.82
CA GLN A 680 -18.45 10.15 43.31
C GLN A 680 -18.08 9.18 42.20
N GLN A 681 -17.31 8.16 42.58
CA GLN A 681 -16.78 7.16 41.65
C GLN A 681 -17.49 5.81 41.73
N GLN A 682 -18.47 5.69 42.64
CA GLN A 682 -19.19 4.46 42.91
C GLN A 682 -20.65 4.76 43.28
N VAL A 683 -21.54 3.87 42.86
CA VAL A 683 -22.97 3.90 43.18
C VAL A 683 -23.42 2.56 43.75
N ALA A 684 -24.31 2.58 44.74
CA ALA A 684 -24.93 1.40 45.32
C ALA A 684 -26.43 1.40 45.06
N GLY A 685 -26.94 0.25 44.63
CA GLY A 685 -28.36 -0.06 44.59
C GLY A 685 -28.99 -0.11 45.97
N ILE A 686 -30.25 0.28 46.06
CA ILE A 686 -31.02 0.17 47.30
C ILE A 686 -31.37 -1.31 47.54
N ILE A 687 -31.07 -1.82 48.74
CA ILE A 687 -31.38 -3.21 49.09
C ILE A 687 -32.90 -3.44 49.07
N GLY A 688 -33.34 -4.44 48.31
CA GLY A 688 -34.76 -4.77 48.14
C GLY A 688 -35.47 -4.02 47.00
N ASP A 689 -34.76 -3.14 46.29
CA ASP A 689 -35.22 -2.60 45.01
C ASP A 689 -35.28 -3.70 43.94
N PRO A 690 -36.33 -3.77 43.09
CA PRO A 690 -36.51 -4.88 42.13
C PRO A 690 -35.46 -4.93 41.02
N VAL A 691 -34.81 -3.82 40.69
CA VAL A 691 -33.78 -3.76 39.64
C VAL A 691 -32.40 -3.84 40.28
N THR A 692 -32.11 -2.94 41.20
CA THR A 692 -30.73 -2.69 41.62
C THR A 692 -30.32 -3.51 42.83
N ASN A 693 -31.24 -3.91 43.72
CA ASN A 693 -31.04 -4.82 44.87
C ASN A 693 -29.63 -4.89 45.52
N GLY A 694 -29.03 -3.76 45.88
CA GLY A 694 -27.71 -3.73 46.52
C GLY A 694 -26.51 -3.92 45.57
N MET A 695 -26.71 -3.86 44.26
CA MET A 695 -25.66 -3.86 43.24
C MET A 695 -24.65 -2.73 43.50
N LEU A 696 -23.40 -2.98 43.18
CA LEU A 696 -22.33 -1.99 43.29
C LEU A 696 -21.77 -1.73 41.90
N LEU A 697 -21.90 -0.51 41.38
CA LEU A 697 -21.27 -0.12 40.12
C LEU A 697 -20.12 0.85 40.39
N SER A 698 -19.03 0.66 39.65
CA SER A 698 -17.79 1.43 39.79
C SER A 698 -17.38 1.99 38.44
N PHE A 699 -17.10 3.30 38.40
CA PHE A 699 -16.60 3.99 37.20
C PHE A 699 -15.09 3.84 36.96
N PRO A 700 -14.21 3.82 37.99
CA PRO A 700 -12.78 3.59 37.76
C PRO A 700 -12.49 2.12 37.48
N GLY A 701 -11.66 1.86 36.47
CA GLY A 701 -11.19 0.52 36.11
C GLY A 701 -11.06 0.33 34.60
N ALA A 702 -10.45 -0.78 34.17
CA ALA A 702 -10.50 -1.19 32.78
C ALA A 702 -11.90 -1.73 32.45
N GLY A 703 -12.38 -1.53 31.22
CA GLY A 703 -13.71 -1.96 30.80
C GLY A 703 -14.82 -0.92 30.96
N GLY A 704 -14.52 0.31 31.38
CA GLY A 704 -15.44 1.45 31.31
C GLY A 704 -14.89 2.50 30.34
N ALA A 705 -15.73 3.37 29.80
CA ALA A 705 -15.33 4.37 28.81
C ALA A 705 -14.34 5.42 29.35
N GLY A 706 -14.17 5.52 30.68
CA GLY A 706 -13.25 6.47 31.30
C GLY A 706 -13.68 7.93 31.14
N ASN A 707 -14.92 8.16 30.70
CA ASN A 707 -15.50 9.47 30.39
C ASN A 707 -16.39 10.02 31.52
N GLN A 708 -16.55 9.29 32.64
CA GLN A 708 -17.43 9.68 33.75
C GLN A 708 -16.83 10.87 34.54
N THR A 709 -17.15 12.08 34.10
CA THR A 709 -16.64 13.34 34.65
C THR A 709 -17.69 14.11 35.47
N SER A 710 -18.97 13.86 35.19
CA SER A 710 -20.10 14.45 35.91
C SER A 710 -20.97 13.37 36.53
N THR A 711 -21.59 13.65 37.67
CA THR A 711 -22.46 12.69 38.39
C THR A 711 -23.61 13.46 39.00
N ASP A 712 -24.72 13.58 38.28
CA ASP A 712 -25.86 14.35 38.75
C ASP A 712 -26.41 13.71 40.02
N ALA A 713 -26.37 14.48 41.11
CA ALA A 713 -27.04 14.14 42.34
C ALA A 713 -28.50 14.54 42.21
N ILE A 714 -29.39 13.59 42.48
CA ILE A 714 -30.83 13.76 42.30
C ILE A 714 -31.62 13.45 43.57
N THR A 715 -32.77 14.11 43.70
CA THR A 715 -33.78 13.85 44.73
C THR A 715 -35.06 13.31 44.09
N ILE A 716 -35.92 12.71 44.91
CA ILE A 716 -37.21 12.17 44.46
C ILE A 716 -38.26 13.27 44.36
N THR A 717 -39.01 13.29 43.27
CA THR A 717 -40.26 14.02 43.08
C THR A 717 -41.38 13.12 42.60
N GLY A 718 -42.63 13.59 42.72
CA GLY A 718 -43.78 12.94 42.09
C GLY A 718 -43.87 11.42 42.35
N PRO A 719 -43.91 10.59 41.29
CA PRO A 719 -44.01 9.13 41.38
C PRO A 719 -42.68 8.39 41.63
N GLY A 720 -41.56 9.12 41.73
CA GLY A 720 -40.23 8.54 41.79
C GLY A 720 -39.95 7.66 43.00
N ILE A 721 -39.11 6.66 42.81
CA ILE A 721 -38.57 5.78 43.85
C ILE A 721 -37.05 5.75 43.67
N MET A 722 -36.30 6.08 44.72
CA MET A 722 -34.83 6.02 44.67
C MET A 722 -34.38 4.57 44.45
N ALA A 723 -33.63 4.34 43.38
CA ALA A 723 -33.08 3.04 43.01
C ALA A 723 -31.60 2.92 43.39
N MET A 724 -30.81 3.99 43.27
CA MET A 724 -29.39 3.98 43.63
C MET A 724 -28.96 5.25 44.34
N GLU A 725 -27.93 5.14 45.17
CA GLU A 725 -27.28 6.26 45.86
C GLU A 725 -25.78 6.26 45.57
N TYR A 726 -25.18 7.45 45.48
CA TYR A 726 -23.72 7.57 45.43
C TYR A 726 -23.08 7.31 46.80
N PHE A 727 -21.86 6.77 46.80
CA PHE A 727 -21.09 6.56 48.04
C PHE A 727 -20.52 7.88 48.61
N ALA A 728 -21.34 8.64 49.34
CA ALA A 728 -20.91 9.91 49.96
C ALA A 728 -21.41 10.08 51.42
N SER A 729 -21.37 11.30 51.96
CA SER A 729 -21.97 11.61 53.26
C SER A 729 -22.48 13.06 53.30
N PRO A 730 -23.80 13.30 53.26
CA PRO A 730 -24.86 12.30 53.05
C PRO A 730 -24.74 11.62 51.68
N ASN A 731 -25.35 10.45 51.50
CA ASN A 731 -25.42 9.78 50.19
C ASN A 731 -26.44 10.52 49.30
N PRO A 732 -26.02 11.22 48.22
CA PRO A 732 -26.96 11.77 47.27
C PRO A 732 -27.55 10.67 46.40
N GLY A 733 -28.75 10.91 45.86
CA GLY A 733 -29.38 9.99 44.90
C GLY A 733 -28.62 9.93 43.58
N ALA A 734 -28.54 8.74 43.00
CA ALA A 734 -27.82 8.46 41.75
C ALA A 734 -28.73 7.91 40.64
N ALA A 735 -29.82 7.23 41.01
CA ALA A 735 -30.80 6.75 40.05
C ALA A 735 -32.20 6.74 40.66
N VAL A 736 -33.19 7.12 39.87
CA VAL A 736 -34.62 7.10 40.24
C VAL A 736 -35.37 6.26 39.23
N ARG A 737 -36.31 5.46 39.71
CA ARG A 737 -37.24 4.73 38.86
C ARG A 737 -38.69 5.14 39.11
N VAL A 738 -39.52 4.95 38.09
CA VAL A 738 -40.97 5.04 38.18
C VAL A 738 -41.58 3.72 37.74
N GLU A 739 -42.65 3.31 38.44
CA GLU A 739 -43.41 2.10 38.14
C GLU A 739 -44.90 2.41 38.28
N ASP A 740 -45.52 2.81 37.17
CA ASP A 740 -46.95 3.13 37.05
C ASP A 740 -47.51 2.49 35.77
N ASP A 741 -48.34 3.19 35.00
CA ASP A 741 -48.78 2.76 33.65
C ASP A 741 -47.60 2.63 32.65
N TYR A 742 -46.42 3.16 32.99
CA TYR A 742 -45.13 3.00 32.30
C TYR A 742 -44.03 2.62 33.31
N LYS A 743 -42.86 2.21 32.80
CA LYS A 743 -41.66 1.97 33.62
C LYS A 743 -40.51 2.84 33.12
N SER A 744 -39.89 3.61 34.01
CA SER A 744 -38.69 4.38 33.69
C SER A 744 -37.59 4.15 34.73
N LEU A 745 -36.34 4.10 34.29
CA LEU A 745 -35.15 4.14 35.14
C LEU A 745 -34.22 5.22 34.60
N PHE A 746 -34.07 6.29 35.38
CA PHE A 746 -33.17 7.40 35.07
C PHE A 746 -31.89 7.29 35.89
N LEU A 747 -30.74 7.34 35.20
CA LEU A 747 -29.41 7.35 35.81
C LEU A 747 -28.82 8.76 35.72
N GLY A 748 -28.41 9.33 36.85
CA GLY A 748 -27.63 10.58 36.89
C GLY A 748 -26.17 10.43 36.46
N PHE A 749 -25.83 9.31 35.81
CA PHE A 749 -24.50 8.96 35.34
C PHE A 749 -24.60 8.17 34.03
N GLY A 750 -23.49 8.12 33.27
CA GLY A 750 -23.38 7.38 32.02
C GLY A 750 -23.09 5.91 32.31
N LEU A 751 -23.93 5.01 31.82
CA LEU A 751 -23.73 3.58 32.02
C LEU A 751 -22.43 3.13 31.36
N GLU A 752 -22.04 3.72 30.22
CA GLU A 752 -20.78 3.47 29.51
C GLU A 752 -19.54 3.67 30.40
N GLY A 753 -19.64 4.55 31.39
CA GLY A 753 -18.58 4.81 32.37
C GLY A 753 -18.33 3.64 33.34
N VAL A 754 -19.23 2.67 33.44
CA VAL A 754 -19.13 1.56 34.40
C VAL A 754 -18.13 0.50 33.92
N ALA A 755 -17.09 0.27 34.73
CA ALA A 755 -15.95 -0.57 34.38
C ALA A 755 -16.15 -2.07 34.62
N GLY A 756 -17.08 -2.47 35.49
CA GLY A 756 -17.39 -3.88 35.76
C GLY A 756 -16.29 -4.72 36.45
N MET A 757 -15.09 -4.17 36.69
CA MET A 757 -14.01 -4.88 37.42
C MET A 757 -14.19 -4.92 38.94
N ILE A 758 -14.92 -3.94 39.49
CA ILE A 758 -15.16 -3.81 40.93
C ILE A 758 -16.67 -3.71 41.14
N GLY A 759 -17.27 -4.78 41.66
CA GLY A 759 -18.71 -4.87 41.86
C GLY A 759 -19.41 -5.64 40.74
N ASN A 760 -20.58 -5.19 40.35
CA ASN A 760 -21.41 -5.75 39.29
C ASN A 760 -21.02 -5.20 37.91
N SER A 761 -21.23 -6.00 36.86
CA SER A 761 -20.95 -5.59 35.48
C SER A 761 -22.09 -4.79 34.86
N ARG A 762 -21.82 -4.10 33.74
CA ARG A 762 -22.87 -3.48 32.92
C ARG A 762 -23.90 -4.51 32.44
N GLN A 763 -23.44 -5.69 32.05
CA GLN A 763 -24.30 -6.78 31.61
C GLN A 763 -25.28 -7.19 32.73
N GLU A 764 -24.78 -7.44 33.94
CA GLU A 764 -25.64 -7.81 35.08
C GLU A 764 -26.67 -6.72 35.41
N PHE A 765 -26.30 -5.45 35.23
CA PHE A 765 -27.22 -4.34 35.42
C PHE A 765 -28.30 -4.30 34.33
N LEU A 766 -27.91 -4.39 33.05
CA LEU A 766 -28.83 -4.41 31.92
C LEU A 766 -29.78 -5.62 32.00
N ASP A 767 -29.29 -6.79 32.39
CA ASP A 767 -30.13 -7.98 32.62
C ASP A 767 -31.25 -7.70 33.61
N ALA A 768 -30.91 -7.09 34.75
CA ALA A 768 -31.91 -6.76 35.77
C ALA A 768 -32.91 -5.70 35.31
N VAL A 769 -32.47 -4.74 34.49
CA VAL A 769 -33.36 -3.73 33.89
C VAL A 769 -34.32 -4.39 32.91
N LEU A 770 -33.83 -5.23 32.00
CA LEU A 770 -34.64 -5.89 30.98
C LEU A 770 -35.62 -6.91 31.59
N ASP A 771 -35.19 -7.64 32.62
CA ASP A 771 -36.06 -8.53 33.40
C ASP A 771 -37.19 -7.73 34.08
N TRP A 772 -36.90 -6.55 34.63
CA TRP A 772 -37.90 -5.68 35.23
C TRP A 772 -38.85 -5.06 34.20
N PHE A 773 -38.34 -4.71 33.02
CA PHE A 773 -39.16 -4.30 31.88
C PHE A 773 -40.00 -5.43 31.27
N GLU A 774 -39.74 -6.69 31.65
CA GLU A 774 -40.41 -7.88 31.13
C GLU A 774 -40.16 -8.07 29.61
N VAL A 775 -38.97 -7.67 29.15
CA VAL A 775 -38.58 -7.82 27.75
C VAL A 775 -38.41 -9.31 27.43
N PRO A 776 -39.11 -9.86 26.42
CA PRO A 776 -38.95 -11.26 26.06
C PRO A 776 -37.54 -11.48 25.48
N PRO A 777 -36.78 -12.48 25.94
CA PRO A 777 -35.52 -12.83 25.30
C PRO A 777 -35.80 -13.27 23.86
N THR A 778 -34.96 -12.87 22.91
CA THR A 778 -35.19 -13.18 21.49
C THR A 778 -34.93 -14.64 21.13
N GLY A 779 -34.52 -15.47 22.10
CA GLY A 779 -34.27 -16.89 21.86
C GLY A 779 -33.19 -17.11 20.80
N ILE A 780 -32.24 -16.19 20.71
CA ILE A 780 -31.04 -16.34 19.87
C ILE A 780 -30.21 -17.45 20.54
N GLU A 781 -30.55 -18.71 20.25
CA GLU A 781 -29.48 -19.67 20.04
C GLU A 781 -28.79 -19.18 18.78
N GLU A 782 -27.55 -18.72 18.93
CA GLU A 782 -26.67 -18.55 17.79
C GLU A 782 -26.83 -19.79 16.88
N ALA A 783 -27.31 -19.60 15.64
CA ALA A 783 -26.61 -20.27 14.55
C ALA A 783 -25.17 -19.79 14.73
N PRO A 784 -24.23 -20.68 15.12
CA PRO A 784 -23.04 -20.29 15.86
C PRO A 784 -22.43 -19.06 15.19
N SER A 785 -22.67 -17.89 15.80
CA SER A 785 -21.73 -16.81 15.67
C SER A 785 -20.54 -17.46 16.33
N GLU A 786 -19.56 -17.83 15.53
CA GLU A 786 -18.34 -18.33 16.10
C GLU A 786 -17.79 -17.16 16.87
N ALA A 787 -18.11 -17.15 18.17
CA ALA A 787 -17.65 -16.17 19.13
C ALA A 787 -16.21 -15.89 18.75
N ILE A 788 -15.94 -14.65 18.33
CA ILE A 788 -14.64 -14.27 17.79
C ILE A 788 -13.62 -14.82 18.78
N PRO A 789 -12.81 -15.81 18.36
CA PRO A 789 -12.09 -16.62 19.33
C PRO A 789 -11.16 -15.71 20.12
N GLU A 790 -11.21 -15.69 21.45
CA GLU A 790 -10.34 -14.78 22.24
C GLU A 790 -8.84 -15.08 22.03
N THR A 791 -8.52 -16.28 21.53
CA THR A 791 -7.15 -16.75 21.32
C THR A 791 -7.04 -17.53 20.02
N PHE A 792 -5.88 -17.40 19.36
CA PHE A 792 -5.55 -18.21 18.21
C PHE A 792 -5.41 -19.70 18.57
N GLN A 793 -6.05 -20.59 17.80
CA GLN A 793 -5.84 -22.04 17.90
C GLN A 793 -6.12 -22.75 16.57
N ILE A 794 -5.35 -23.80 16.27
CA ILE A 794 -5.71 -24.72 15.19
C ILE A 794 -6.74 -25.72 15.73
N VAL A 795 -7.94 -25.67 15.16
CA VAL A 795 -9.10 -26.45 15.60
C VAL A 795 -9.06 -27.86 15.03
N SER A 796 -8.80 -27.99 13.73
CA SER A 796 -8.76 -29.30 13.08
C SER A 796 -7.85 -29.36 11.86
N LEU A 797 -7.38 -30.56 11.57
CA LEU A 797 -6.73 -30.94 10.31
C LEU A 797 -7.44 -32.20 9.81
N TYR A 798 -8.30 -32.08 8.81
CA TYR A 798 -9.16 -33.18 8.35
C TYR A 798 -9.17 -33.31 6.82
N PRO A 799 -9.12 -34.55 6.27
CA PRO A 799 -8.84 -35.79 6.98
C PRO A 799 -7.39 -35.84 7.49
N ASN A 800 -7.13 -36.54 8.60
CA ASN A 800 -5.76 -36.86 9.02
C ASN A 800 -5.73 -38.32 9.50
N PRO A 801 -5.13 -39.26 8.73
CA PRO A 801 -4.30 -39.03 7.55
C PRO A 801 -5.05 -38.54 6.29
N PHE A 802 -4.38 -37.80 5.40
CA PHE A 802 -4.92 -37.23 4.13
C PHE A 802 -4.19 -37.71 2.87
N ASN A 803 -4.79 -37.50 1.69
CA ASN A 803 -4.20 -37.82 0.38
C ASN A 803 -4.72 -36.88 -0.75
N PRO A 804 -3.86 -36.04 -1.36
CA PRO A 804 -2.92 -35.14 -0.71
C PRO A 804 -3.60 -33.85 -0.16
N ILE A 805 -4.93 -33.81 -0.15
CA ILE A 805 -5.74 -32.64 0.24
C ILE A 805 -6.15 -32.77 1.71
N ALA A 806 -5.94 -31.71 2.49
CA ALA A 806 -6.45 -31.57 3.85
C ALA A 806 -7.05 -30.18 4.05
N GLN A 807 -8.11 -30.11 4.86
CA GLN A 807 -8.66 -28.86 5.35
C GLN A 807 -8.05 -28.56 6.73
N ILE A 808 -7.56 -27.33 6.91
CA ILE A 808 -7.05 -26.81 8.17
C ILE A 808 -8.07 -25.80 8.67
N GLN A 809 -8.69 -26.07 9.81
CA GLN A 809 -9.57 -25.13 10.49
C GLN A 809 -8.83 -24.51 11.68
N PHE A 810 -8.93 -23.20 11.83
CA PHE A 810 -8.28 -22.47 12.91
C PHE A 810 -9.10 -21.25 13.32
N ASP A 811 -8.90 -20.82 14.54
CA ASP A 811 -9.59 -19.71 15.19
C ASP A 811 -8.68 -18.48 15.15
N LEU A 812 -9.21 -17.33 14.72
CA LEU A 812 -8.48 -16.08 14.59
C LEU A 812 -9.09 -14.98 15.48
N PRO A 813 -8.35 -14.43 16.48
CA PRO A 813 -8.90 -13.45 17.42
C PRO A 813 -9.08 -12.04 16.83
N VAL A 814 -8.19 -11.66 15.93
CA VAL A 814 -8.15 -10.34 15.29
C VAL A 814 -7.77 -10.53 13.83
N ARG A 815 -8.20 -9.63 12.95
CA ARG A 815 -7.80 -9.66 11.54
C ARG A 815 -6.27 -9.65 11.45
N SER A 816 -5.68 -10.59 10.72
CA SER A 816 -4.21 -10.75 10.65
C SER A 816 -3.78 -11.38 9.34
N LEU A 817 -2.55 -11.08 8.91
CA LEU A 817 -1.87 -11.76 7.81
C LEU A 817 -1.49 -13.18 8.27
N ILE A 818 -1.88 -14.21 7.52
CA ILE A 818 -1.63 -15.61 7.90
C ILE A 818 -0.67 -16.28 6.92
N GLU A 819 0.34 -16.96 7.46
CA GLU A 819 1.29 -17.81 6.71
C GLU A 819 1.15 -19.27 7.14
N LEU A 820 1.21 -20.19 6.17
CA LEU A 820 1.27 -21.63 6.40
C LEU A 820 2.67 -22.17 6.06
N LEU A 821 3.40 -22.63 7.07
CA LEU A 821 4.72 -23.27 6.95
C LEU A 821 4.61 -24.77 7.20
N ILE A 822 5.24 -25.59 6.36
CA ILE A 822 5.17 -27.04 6.47
C ILE A 822 6.57 -27.61 6.68
N TYR A 823 6.77 -28.31 7.79
CA TYR A 823 8.05 -28.92 8.16
C TYR A 823 7.97 -30.44 8.11
N ASN A 824 9.07 -31.09 7.73
CA ASN A 824 9.22 -32.54 7.87
C ASN A 824 9.65 -32.93 9.31
N VAL A 825 9.74 -34.24 9.59
CA VAL A 825 10.15 -34.75 10.92
C VAL A 825 11.58 -34.39 11.35
N LEU A 826 12.42 -33.92 10.43
CA LEU A 826 13.78 -33.44 10.73
C LEU A 826 13.82 -31.94 11.06
N GLY A 827 12.69 -31.23 10.93
CA GLY A 827 12.59 -29.79 11.13
C GLY A 827 12.99 -28.97 9.89
N GLU A 828 13.10 -29.60 8.72
CA GLU A 828 13.35 -28.90 7.46
C GLU A 828 12.03 -28.38 6.90
N LEU A 829 11.99 -27.11 6.50
CA LEU A 829 10.86 -26.50 5.79
C LEU A 829 10.75 -27.14 4.40
N VAL A 830 9.57 -27.66 4.08
CA VAL A 830 9.29 -28.37 2.82
C VAL A 830 8.26 -27.68 1.95
N ASP A 831 7.46 -26.77 2.50
CA ASP A 831 6.58 -25.87 1.75
C ASP A 831 6.19 -24.64 2.59
N GLU A 832 5.85 -23.55 1.92
CA GLU A 832 5.46 -22.27 2.52
C GLU A 832 4.42 -21.58 1.64
N VAL A 833 3.33 -21.11 2.25
CA VAL A 833 2.22 -20.46 1.55
C VAL A 833 1.71 -19.27 2.34
N THR A 834 1.76 -18.08 1.73
CA THR A 834 1.10 -16.88 2.27
C THR A 834 -0.38 -16.92 1.93
N LEU A 835 -1.24 -16.87 2.95
CA LEU A 835 -2.69 -16.94 2.80
C LEU A 835 -3.36 -15.56 2.75
N GLY A 836 -2.59 -14.48 2.97
CA GLY A 836 -3.07 -13.12 2.94
C GLY A 836 -3.76 -12.69 4.23
N MET A 837 -4.36 -11.50 4.20
CA MET A 837 -5.09 -10.91 5.34
C MET A 837 -6.41 -11.65 5.53
N MET A 838 -6.59 -12.30 6.68
CA MET A 838 -7.82 -13.01 7.05
C MET A 838 -8.55 -12.29 8.19
N ASN A 839 -9.87 -12.27 8.13
CA ASN A 839 -10.72 -11.63 9.16
C ASN A 839 -10.76 -12.46 10.46
N SER A 840 -11.01 -11.81 11.58
CA SER A 840 -11.24 -12.48 12.86
C SER A 840 -12.46 -13.42 12.79
N GLY A 841 -12.41 -14.56 13.48
CA GLY A 841 -13.43 -15.63 13.40
C GLY A 841 -12.78 -17.00 13.17
N ARG A 842 -13.59 -18.06 13.01
CA ARG A 842 -13.03 -19.35 12.54
C ARG A 842 -12.79 -19.27 11.05
N GLN A 843 -11.60 -19.68 10.66
CA GLN A 843 -11.14 -19.78 9.30
C GLN A 843 -11.01 -21.25 8.91
N ALA A 844 -11.22 -21.55 7.63
CA ALA A 844 -11.02 -22.88 7.07
C ALA A 844 -10.32 -22.77 5.72
N ILE A 845 -9.10 -23.29 5.64
CA ILE A 845 -8.32 -23.32 4.39
C ILE A 845 -8.20 -24.75 3.88
N THR A 846 -8.23 -24.92 2.57
CA THR A 846 -7.94 -26.20 1.93
C THR A 846 -6.53 -26.16 1.36
N TYR A 847 -5.66 -27.07 1.83
CA TYR A 847 -4.28 -27.16 1.37
C TYR A 847 -4.05 -28.50 0.65
N THR A 848 -3.43 -28.42 -0.54
CA THR A 848 -3.10 -29.58 -1.39
C THR A 848 -1.58 -29.77 -1.41
N PHE A 849 -1.10 -30.86 -0.81
CA PHE A 849 0.34 -31.15 -0.79
C PHE A 849 0.89 -31.41 -2.20
N PRO A 850 2.01 -30.76 -2.60
CA PRO A 850 2.67 -31.02 -3.88
C PRO A 850 3.01 -32.49 -4.14
N VAL A 851 2.98 -32.89 -5.41
CA VAL A 851 3.28 -34.26 -5.84
C VAL A 851 4.71 -34.67 -5.49
N SER A 852 5.64 -33.71 -5.35
CA SER A 852 7.04 -33.90 -4.95
C SER A 852 7.24 -34.32 -3.49
N ILE A 853 6.29 -34.03 -2.58
CA ILE A 853 6.44 -34.29 -1.14
C ILE A 853 6.13 -35.77 -0.80
N SER A 854 7.03 -36.50 -0.15
CA SER A 854 6.86 -37.94 0.14
C SER A 854 5.78 -38.25 1.18
N SER A 855 5.21 -39.47 1.22
CA SER A 855 4.32 -39.88 2.33
C SER A 855 5.09 -39.88 3.66
N GLY A 856 4.47 -39.36 4.73
CA GLY A 856 5.15 -39.18 6.01
C GLY A 856 4.38 -38.29 6.98
N SER A 857 4.98 -38.03 8.14
CA SER A 857 4.47 -37.05 9.09
C SER A 857 5.07 -35.67 8.83
N TYR A 858 4.22 -34.64 8.91
CA TYR A 858 4.58 -33.24 8.70
C TYR A 858 4.01 -32.39 9.83
N PHE A 859 4.67 -31.28 10.13
CA PHE A 859 4.18 -30.25 11.05
C PHE A 859 3.75 -29.04 10.23
N LEU A 860 2.47 -28.70 10.30
CA LEU A 860 1.90 -27.52 9.67
C LEU A 860 1.84 -26.44 10.74
N VAL A 861 2.50 -25.32 10.49
CA VAL A 861 2.59 -24.16 11.38
C VAL A 861 1.86 -23.02 10.71
N LEU A 862 0.86 -22.46 11.39
CA LEU A 862 0.22 -21.22 10.99
C LEU A 862 0.77 -20.08 11.83
N ASN A 863 1.32 -19.06 11.17
CA ASN A 863 1.86 -17.86 11.81
C ASN A 863 0.98 -16.64 11.47
N GLY A 864 0.80 -15.76 12.44
CA GLY A 864 0.41 -14.37 12.22
C GLY A 864 1.35 -13.44 12.99
N GLU A 865 1.08 -12.13 12.95
CA GLU A 865 1.99 -11.09 13.50
C GLU A 865 2.41 -11.35 14.96
N ASP A 866 1.46 -11.72 15.83
CA ASP A 866 1.67 -11.88 17.27
C ASP A 866 1.39 -13.31 17.78
N PHE A 867 1.05 -14.27 16.91
CA PHE A 867 0.71 -15.64 17.31
C PHE A 867 1.25 -16.69 16.34
N SER A 868 1.39 -17.92 16.84
CA SER A 868 1.78 -19.08 16.05
C SER A 868 1.13 -20.33 16.63
N GLY A 869 0.69 -21.25 15.77
CA GLY A 869 0.19 -22.55 16.18
C GLY A 869 0.63 -23.64 15.23
N MET A 870 0.73 -24.86 15.74
CA MET A 870 1.28 -26.00 15.02
C MET A 870 0.39 -27.22 15.19
N VAL A 871 0.18 -27.97 14.09
CA VAL A 871 -0.52 -29.24 14.06
C VAL A 871 0.27 -30.29 13.30
N GLN A 872 0.26 -31.54 13.78
CA GLN A 872 0.91 -32.66 13.09
C GLN A 872 -0.06 -33.37 12.12
N GLY A 873 0.31 -33.44 10.85
CA GLY A 873 -0.42 -34.15 9.79
C GLY A 873 0.29 -35.41 9.31
N THR A 874 -0.47 -36.40 8.83
CA THR A 874 0.08 -37.59 8.15
C THR A 874 -0.40 -37.65 6.71
N LEU A 875 0.53 -37.46 5.76
CA LEU A 875 0.29 -37.59 4.32
C LEU A 875 0.46 -39.05 3.90
N ILE A 876 -0.55 -39.63 3.25
CA ILE A 876 -0.51 -40.97 2.65
C ILE A 876 -0.76 -40.81 1.15
N LYS A 877 0.16 -41.28 0.31
CA LYS A 877 -0.01 -41.31 -1.14
C LYS A 877 -0.42 -42.69 -1.60
#